data_AF-A0A0G4KIY7-F1
#
_entry.id   AF-A0A0G4KIY7-F1
#
_cell.length_a   1.000
_cell.length_b   1.000
_cell.length_c   1.000
_cell.angle_alpha   90.00
_cell.angle_beta   90.00
_cell.angle_gamma   90.00
#
_symmetry.space_group_name_H-M   'P 1'
#
loop_
_entity.id
_entity.type
_entity.pdbx_description
1 polymer ?
#
loop_
_entity_poly.entity_id
_entity_poly.type
_entity_poly.pdbx_seq_one_letter_code
_entity_poly.pdbx_strand_id
1 'polypeptide(L)'
;MIAPIWDAFPEAPRPGFTSIYLKLARDCNEGGIVDELRSYDAKILIFLRRLQRLEIDVQREFWKSGDFKTVLSRQANTPGNPSMPTLMNDGVKKQYLVWRHTVNRLPNDARRPGISSSEVVLAFPLDKDGETPLIERQSVYAFLPIRDYDFKFLLQADFLLSANREDVHADLPWNLALTTAAQKAFLDAVRHMSNLYNKLRYTWFRFVTCSYSAQLGIFADLQRKLLADLQKTQLLDSTWGRKKKPMKLTRVPEIFCDNDGRPFMLHYKNDDRYLSPKYSQDESDASSLRALGVKDITPEAFMNEIDKLLKKHRGSFFQKQTKDWHAKFSQTLTSSAFVSWYYRKRTMAIIPLRDKSWTSMNEGQVYFAAQSNSTLVPEGIKIRIVDPEAAADPARKLLFEHLGVANLSRPLVANMIIEAHANENFKPDGLKPATLVSHARYVYLENWEQNAYRTQELWFAPQEGPCRKGSAMYLPLDVPGAASRLLPKVANGGYGFLHASYLEVPEPQKKKWHEYLVKTLKVSIYPRLWATERVETDYLHADFNYIVDNAAPMAWMVLLRDGWSYYREVLDTSVTALGALANERWLLVARVKRLKVVCMGRSTRPPVSETFRPSEALVEKWGSLPPFIDLPQPENARWEAVLRHLGVLTLPTLSFYIDSLRSAKMVATTSMEIIESLMTEIEAKGTTTERRQKIMSEFRDSSLICIPPEGDRESRLWMGTSPCFWDGESWLKQSYGLAKHYPNHESLFRNCLMIPDVGVEHIIKEAKRISERGNNTIPYIEKILSALAIHSDYHITVQQKKELAAMAIFPISTGPADGTYQYLTSINSKKPWLIADREVFKTQFQHLLPMLAFSVRFVLKIRKFLLALDLGDRCLSKLASSVTEARGDAVINKELTEKYRSRSSLFFRLMPEEQPNQEQVRDKFRSIDVYVASEISQYWTAPLGFTQIRSTLATGAAFL
;
A
#
# COMPACT_ATOMS: atom_id res chain seq x y z
N MET A 1 -75.63 67.36 -31.49
CA MET A 1 -76.91 67.13 -30.80
C MET A 1 -77.97 67.10 -31.87
N ILE A 2 -78.64 65.96 -32.11
CA ILE A 2 -79.76 65.91 -33.05
C ILE A 2 -80.95 66.52 -32.31
N ALA A 3 -81.31 67.76 -32.66
CA ALA A 3 -82.51 68.39 -32.13
C ALA A 3 -83.68 67.99 -33.05
N PRO A 4 -84.65 67.19 -32.57
CA PRO A 4 -85.80 66.87 -33.39
C PRO A 4 -86.62 68.15 -33.65
N ILE A 5 -87.05 68.34 -34.88
CA ILE A 5 -88.04 69.35 -35.22
C ILE A 5 -89.40 68.72 -34.92
N TRP A 6 -90.14 69.30 -33.98
CA TRP A 6 -91.48 68.82 -33.63
C TRP A 6 -92.46 69.16 -34.76
N ASP A 7 -93.30 68.18 -35.11
CA ASP A 7 -94.35 68.31 -36.13
C ASP A 7 -95.64 67.66 -35.64
N ALA A 8 -96.77 67.95 -36.30
CA ALA A 8 -98.02 67.27 -36.04
C ALA A 8 -97.88 65.78 -36.36
N PHE A 9 -98.39 64.93 -35.45
CA PHE A 9 -98.33 63.49 -35.66
C PHE A 9 -99.21 63.12 -36.86
N PRO A 10 -98.70 62.39 -37.87
CA PRO A 10 -99.40 62.19 -39.15
C PRO A 10 -100.60 61.22 -39.06
N GLU A 11 -100.76 60.52 -37.93
CA GLU A 11 -101.76 59.46 -37.73
C GLU A 11 -102.38 59.51 -36.32
N ALA A 12 -103.41 58.72 -36.06
CA ALA A 12 -103.96 58.60 -34.70
C ALA A 12 -102.97 57.81 -33.81
N PRO A 13 -102.42 58.40 -32.73
CA PRO A 13 -101.52 57.68 -31.83
C PRO A 13 -102.27 56.55 -31.11
N ARG A 14 -101.55 55.46 -30.83
CA ARG A 14 -102.15 54.31 -30.12
C ARG A 14 -102.47 54.70 -28.67
N PRO A 15 -103.74 54.55 -28.21
CA PRO A 15 -104.11 54.90 -26.84
C PRO A 15 -103.28 54.13 -25.81
N GLY A 16 -102.70 54.85 -24.84
CA GLY A 16 -101.86 54.25 -23.78
C GLY A 16 -100.39 54.03 -24.18
N PHE A 17 -99.97 54.40 -25.39
CA PHE A 17 -98.59 54.30 -25.85
C PHE A 17 -98.00 55.68 -26.15
N THR A 18 -96.67 55.81 -25.98
CA THR A 18 -95.92 56.93 -26.56
C THR A 18 -95.55 56.56 -27.99
N SER A 19 -96.17 57.20 -28.97
CA SER A 19 -95.86 57.00 -30.39
C SER A 19 -94.86 58.06 -30.87
N ILE A 20 -93.84 57.65 -31.61
CA ILE A 20 -92.84 58.53 -32.23
C ILE A 20 -92.78 58.16 -33.70
N TYR A 21 -93.00 59.15 -34.58
CA TYR A 21 -92.83 58.99 -36.02
C TYR A 21 -91.57 59.73 -36.46
N LEU A 22 -90.62 59.02 -37.06
CA LEU A 22 -89.37 59.60 -37.54
C LEU A 22 -89.37 59.56 -39.06
N LYS A 23 -89.45 60.74 -39.69
CA LYS A 23 -89.32 60.86 -41.15
C LYS A 23 -87.84 60.81 -41.53
N LEU A 24 -87.45 59.83 -42.35
CA LEU A 24 -86.10 59.74 -42.88
C LEU A 24 -85.82 60.87 -43.89
N ALA A 25 -84.59 61.37 -43.91
CA ALA A 25 -84.14 62.33 -44.91
C ALA A 25 -84.10 61.67 -46.31
N ARG A 26 -84.20 62.47 -47.38
CA ARG A 26 -84.26 61.93 -48.76
C ARG A 26 -82.98 61.20 -49.19
N ASP A 27 -81.85 61.56 -48.59
CA ASP A 27 -80.51 61.02 -48.80
C ASP A 27 -80.10 59.98 -47.73
N CYS A 28 -81.07 59.54 -46.90
CA CYS A 28 -80.80 58.62 -45.82
C CYS A 28 -80.46 57.21 -46.32
N ASN A 29 -79.41 56.60 -45.76
CA ASN A 29 -79.06 55.20 -46.02
C ASN A 29 -79.99 54.25 -45.24
N GLU A 30 -81.16 53.97 -45.80
CA GLU A 30 -82.14 53.01 -45.24
C GLU A 30 -81.55 51.59 -45.04
N GLY A 31 -80.62 51.17 -45.90
CA GLY A 31 -79.90 49.91 -45.77
C GLY A 31 -79.13 49.84 -44.46
N GLY A 32 -78.30 50.87 -44.21
CA GLY A 32 -77.51 50.98 -42.99
C GLY A 32 -78.35 51.02 -41.71
N ILE A 33 -79.51 51.69 -41.73
CA ILE A 33 -80.41 51.71 -40.56
C ILE A 33 -80.95 50.30 -40.26
N VAL A 34 -81.35 49.56 -41.28
CA VAL A 34 -81.87 48.19 -41.10
C VAL A 34 -80.78 47.25 -40.60
N ASP A 35 -79.56 47.37 -41.13
CA ASP A 35 -78.41 46.60 -40.65
C ASP A 35 -78.06 46.93 -39.19
N GLU A 36 -78.13 48.20 -38.80
CA GLU A 36 -77.92 48.64 -37.42
C GLU A 36 -79.01 48.10 -36.48
N LEU A 37 -80.30 48.21 -36.86
CA LEU A 37 -81.41 47.64 -36.09
C LEU A 37 -81.30 46.13 -35.94
N ARG A 38 -80.80 45.42 -36.97
CA ARG A 38 -80.55 43.98 -36.92
C ARG A 38 -79.39 43.61 -36.00
N SER A 39 -78.44 44.51 -35.80
CA SER A 39 -77.29 44.31 -34.90
C SER A 39 -77.64 44.46 -33.41
N TYR A 40 -78.86 44.90 -33.07
CA TYR A 40 -79.26 45.09 -31.68
C TYR A 40 -79.30 43.77 -30.92
N ASP A 41 -78.77 43.79 -29.70
CA ASP A 41 -78.68 42.64 -28.81
C ASP A 41 -79.34 42.98 -27.46
N ALA A 42 -80.00 42.02 -26.80
CA ALA A 42 -80.67 42.26 -25.52
C ALA A 42 -79.72 42.75 -24.41
N LYS A 43 -78.40 42.67 -24.58
CA LYS A 43 -77.38 43.32 -23.73
C LYS A 43 -77.70 44.78 -23.46
N ILE A 44 -78.29 45.50 -24.43
CA ILE A 44 -78.72 46.90 -24.26
C ILE A 44 -79.73 47.06 -23.10
N LEU A 45 -80.58 46.05 -22.87
CA LEU A 45 -81.61 46.08 -21.83
C LEU A 45 -81.03 45.92 -20.42
N ILE A 46 -79.78 45.44 -20.26
CA ILE A 46 -79.17 45.23 -18.93
C ILE A 46 -79.09 46.53 -18.16
N PHE A 47 -78.70 47.62 -18.83
CA PHE A 47 -78.40 48.91 -18.21
C PHE A 47 -79.58 49.88 -18.24
N LEU A 48 -80.66 49.54 -18.95
CA LEU A 48 -81.88 50.36 -18.99
C LEU A 48 -82.74 50.12 -17.75
N ARG A 49 -83.27 51.21 -17.17
CA ARG A 49 -84.05 51.16 -15.92
C ARG A 49 -85.47 50.64 -16.14
N ARG A 50 -86.18 51.14 -17.16
CA ARG A 50 -87.62 50.87 -17.37
C ARG A 50 -87.90 49.93 -18.54
N LEU A 51 -87.10 49.96 -19.60
CA LEU A 51 -87.32 49.12 -20.78
C LEU A 51 -86.97 47.66 -20.47
N GLN A 52 -87.94 46.76 -20.62
CA GLN A 52 -87.79 45.32 -20.34
C GLN A 52 -87.93 44.44 -21.59
N ARG A 53 -88.60 44.93 -22.62
CA ARG A 53 -88.82 44.23 -23.89
C ARG A 53 -88.72 45.23 -25.03
N LEU A 54 -88.02 44.85 -26.09
CA LEU A 54 -87.90 45.60 -27.34
C LEU A 54 -88.28 44.65 -28.48
N GLU A 55 -89.29 45.03 -29.25
CA GLU A 55 -89.75 44.30 -30.43
C GLU A 55 -89.49 45.19 -31.64
N ILE A 56 -88.68 44.70 -32.56
CA ILE A 56 -88.30 45.40 -33.79
C ILE A 56 -88.95 44.62 -34.94
N ASP A 57 -89.79 45.30 -35.70
CA ASP A 57 -90.50 44.76 -36.86
C ASP A 57 -90.23 45.70 -38.04
N VAL A 58 -89.45 45.21 -39.02
CA VAL A 58 -89.10 45.98 -40.21
C VAL A 58 -89.78 45.34 -41.41
N GLN A 59 -90.65 46.11 -42.05
CA GLN A 59 -91.38 45.72 -43.27
C GLN A 59 -90.99 46.65 -44.42
N ARG A 60 -90.54 46.09 -45.55
CA ARG A 60 -90.23 46.83 -46.78
C ARG A 60 -91.24 46.52 -47.89
N GLU A 61 -91.47 47.49 -48.78
CA GLU A 61 -92.33 47.27 -49.95
C GLU A 61 -91.74 46.23 -50.93
N PHE A 62 -92.65 45.56 -51.66
CA PHE A 62 -92.60 44.26 -52.36
C PHE A 62 -91.38 43.86 -53.22
N TRP A 63 -90.30 44.65 -53.31
CA TRP A 63 -89.16 44.36 -54.21
C TRP A 63 -87.75 44.46 -53.57
N LYS A 64 -87.62 44.63 -52.24
CA LYS A 64 -86.32 44.60 -51.54
C LYS A 64 -86.30 43.51 -50.45
N SER A 65 -85.50 42.46 -50.62
CA SER A 65 -85.22 41.47 -49.57
C SER A 65 -84.62 42.16 -48.33
N GLY A 66 -85.22 41.98 -47.16
CA GLY A 66 -84.73 42.63 -45.93
C GLY A 66 -85.64 42.56 -44.70
N ASP A 67 -86.89 42.09 -44.82
CA ASP A 67 -87.82 41.99 -43.69
C ASP A 67 -87.22 41.15 -42.55
N PHE A 68 -87.30 41.66 -41.33
CA PHE A 68 -86.95 40.90 -40.15
C PHE A 68 -87.76 41.35 -38.94
N LYS A 69 -87.97 40.40 -38.04
CA LYS A 69 -88.59 40.61 -36.75
C LYS A 69 -87.71 40.01 -35.68
N THR A 70 -87.38 40.80 -34.65
CA THR A 70 -86.64 40.31 -33.48
C THR A 70 -87.29 40.79 -32.18
N VAL A 71 -87.26 39.94 -31.16
CA VAL A 71 -87.77 40.22 -29.82
C VAL A 71 -86.64 40.04 -28.82
N LEU A 72 -86.26 41.17 -28.21
CA LEU A 72 -85.25 41.25 -27.16
C LEU A 72 -85.98 41.47 -25.83
N SER A 73 -85.68 40.69 -24.80
CA SER A 73 -86.29 40.90 -23.48
C SER A 73 -85.35 40.59 -22.31
N ARG A 74 -85.63 41.22 -21.17
CA ARG A 74 -84.93 41.05 -19.90
C ARG A 74 -85.91 40.62 -18.82
N GLN A 75 -85.68 39.44 -18.23
CA GLN A 75 -86.36 38.98 -17.03
C GLN A 75 -85.43 39.19 -15.83
N ALA A 76 -85.91 39.89 -14.80
CA ALA A 76 -85.15 40.14 -13.58
C ALA A 76 -85.52 39.08 -12.52
N ASN A 77 -84.57 38.23 -12.13
CA ASN A 77 -84.88 37.09 -11.25
C ASN A 77 -84.55 37.31 -9.77
N THR A 78 -83.79 38.35 -9.40
CA THR A 78 -83.45 38.62 -7.98
C THR A 78 -83.18 40.11 -7.70
N PRO A 79 -83.88 40.75 -6.74
CA PRO A 79 -83.49 42.05 -6.21
C PRO A 79 -82.22 41.90 -5.35
N GLY A 80 -81.14 42.63 -5.66
CA GLY A 80 -79.88 42.57 -4.91
C GLY A 80 -78.64 43.00 -5.72
N ASN A 81 -77.49 43.00 -5.06
CA ASN A 81 -76.17 43.21 -5.68
C ASN A 81 -75.24 42.05 -5.25
N PRO A 82 -74.95 41.07 -6.13
CA PRO A 82 -75.26 41.08 -7.56
C PRO A 82 -76.72 40.76 -7.86
N SER A 83 -77.20 41.22 -9.01
CA SER A 83 -78.47 40.76 -9.61
C SER A 83 -78.17 39.78 -10.75
N MET A 84 -79.04 38.79 -10.97
CA MET A 84 -78.88 37.78 -12.02
C MET A 84 -79.98 37.89 -13.11
N PRO A 85 -80.00 38.94 -13.96
CA PRO A 85 -80.97 39.03 -15.04
C PRO A 85 -80.73 37.94 -16.10
N THR A 86 -81.84 37.45 -16.66
CA THR A 86 -81.83 36.59 -17.86
C THR A 86 -82.23 37.44 -19.05
N LEU A 87 -81.37 37.46 -20.07
CA LEU A 87 -81.66 38.07 -21.37
C LEU A 87 -82.16 37.02 -22.35
N MET A 88 -83.09 37.43 -23.21
CA MET A 88 -83.61 36.60 -24.29
C MET A 88 -83.48 37.35 -25.61
N ASN A 89 -82.74 36.77 -26.56
CA ASN A 89 -82.72 37.18 -27.98
C ASN A 89 -83.49 36.12 -28.75
N ASP A 90 -84.68 36.43 -29.26
CA ASP A 90 -85.50 35.50 -30.06
C ASP A 90 -85.69 34.12 -29.40
N GLY A 91 -85.87 34.12 -28.07
CA GLY A 91 -86.04 32.92 -27.26
C GLY A 91 -84.74 32.30 -26.72
N VAL A 92 -83.56 32.67 -27.23
CA VAL A 92 -82.26 32.19 -26.74
C VAL A 92 -81.92 32.88 -25.42
N LYS A 93 -81.81 32.08 -24.34
CA LYS A 93 -81.57 32.56 -22.98
C LYS A 93 -80.07 32.68 -22.67
N LYS A 94 -79.66 33.82 -22.11
CA LYS A 94 -78.32 34.03 -21.52
C LYS A 94 -78.46 34.67 -20.14
N GLN A 95 -77.70 34.18 -19.15
CA GLN A 95 -77.68 34.78 -17.82
C GLN A 95 -76.49 35.72 -17.65
N TYR A 96 -76.67 36.75 -16.82
CA TYR A 96 -75.60 37.69 -16.49
C TYR A 96 -75.51 37.89 -14.99
N LEU A 97 -74.31 37.81 -14.41
CA LEU A 97 -74.07 38.30 -13.06
C LEU A 97 -73.77 39.79 -13.15
N VAL A 98 -74.66 40.62 -12.61
CA VAL A 98 -74.54 42.08 -12.69
C VAL A 98 -74.17 42.66 -11.34
N TRP A 99 -73.01 43.32 -11.28
CA TRP A 99 -72.48 44.00 -10.11
C TRP A 99 -72.56 45.52 -10.28
N ARG A 100 -73.19 46.20 -9.33
CA ARG A 100 -73.36 47.67 -9.33
C ARG A 100 -72.48 48.30 -8.26
N HIS A 101 -71.83 49.40 -8.61
CA HIS A 101 -70.98 50.16 -7.70
C HIS A 101 -71.28 51.65 -7.80
N THR A 102 -71.76 52.24 -6.71
CA THR A 102 -72.02 53.69 -6.64
C THR A 102 -70.72 54.44 -6.37
N VAL A 103 -70.41 55.39 -7.23
CA VAL A 103 -69.28 56.31 -7.13
C VAL A 103 -69.78 57.62 -6.56
N ASN A 104 -69.20 58.06 -5.44
CA ASN A 104 -69.51 59.34 -4.81
C ASN A 104 -68.31 60.28 -4.93
N ARG A 105 -68.55 61.59 -4.90
CA ARG A 105 -67.52 62.64 -5.00
C ARG A 105 -66.79 62.62 -6.36
N LEU A 106 -67.55 62.51 -7.44
CA LEU A 106 -67.00 62.65 -8.79
C LEU A 106 -66.49 64.08 -9.05
N PRO A 107 -65.44 64.25 -9.87
CA PRO A 107 -64.94 65.57 -10.26
C PRO A 107 -66.03 66.42 -10.91
N ASN A 108 -65.96 67.75 -10.79
CA ASN A 108 -66.92 68.62 -11.48
C ASN A 108 -66.59 68.68 -12.98
N ASP A 109 -67.60 68.57 -13.85
CA ASP A 109 -67.48 68.74 -15.31
C ASP A 109 -68.66 69.59 -15.81
N ALA A 110 -68.39 70.54 -16.70
CA ALA A 110 -69.40 71.48 -17.22
C ALA A 110 -70.58 70.77 -17.91
N ARG A 111 -70.40 69.55 -18.44
CA ARG A 111 -71.44 68.75 -19.10
C ARG A 111 -72.32 67.96 -18.12
N ARG A 112 -72.02 68.02 -16.81
CA ARG A 112 -72.73 67.30 -15.73
C ARG A 112 -72.99 68.24 -14.54
N PRO A 113 -73.65 69.39 -14.73
CA PRO A 113 -73.82 70.38 -13.68
C PRO A 113 -74.59 69.80 -12.48
N GLY A 114 -74.03 69.92 -11.28
CA GLY A 114 -74.64 69.47 -10.03
C GLY A 114 -74.58 67.96 -9.77
N ILE A 115 -73.95 67.16 -10.64
CA ILE A 115 -73.86 65.70 -10.50
C ILE A 115 -72.53 65.35 -9.85
N SER A 116 -72.56 64.84 -8.62
CA SER A 116 -71.37 64.40 -7.86
C SER A 116 -71.34 62.90 -7.56
N SER A 117 -72.35 62.15 -8.03
CA SER A 117 -72.41 60.69 -7.92
C SER A 117 -72.89 60.03 -9.21
N SER A 118 -72.39 58.84 -9.50
CA SER A 118 -72.78 58.02 -10.66
C SER A 118 -72.63 56.54 -10.32
N GLU A 119 -73.03 55.65 -11.24
CA GLU A 119 -72.94 54.20 -11.05
C GLU A 119 -72.03 53.57 -12.11
N VAL A 120 -71.18 52.65 -11.66
CA VAL A 120 -70.45 51.73 -12.54
C VAL A 120 -71.10 50.35 -12.42
N VAL A 121 -71.49 49.79 -13.55
CA VAL A 121 -72.14 48.48 -13.63
C VAL A 121 -71.27 47.53 -14.44
N LEU A 122 -70.99 46.37 -13.87
CA LEU A 122 -70.29 45.27 -14.53
C LEU A 122 -71.27 44.13 -14.77
N ALA A 123 -71.30 43.55 -15.97
CA ALA A 123 -72.11 42.37 -16.25
C ALA A 123 -71.25 41.23 -16.81
N PHE A 124 -71.28 40.09 -16.12
CA PHE A 124 -70.49 38.90 -16.46
C PHE A 124 -71.40 37.87 -17.14
N PRO A 125 -71.17 37.54 -18.42
CA PRO A 125 -71.97 36.56 -19.15
C PRO A 125 -71.73 35.13 -18.62
N LEU A 126 -72.82 34.42 -18.35
CA LEU A 126 -72.83 33.05 -17.83
C LEU A 126 -73.71 32.15 -18.70
N ASP A 127 -73.47 30.85 -18.61
CA ASP A 127 -74.31 29.83 -19.23
C ASP A 127 -75.77 29.89 -18.70
N LYS A 128 -76.64 29.09 -19.32
CA LYS A 128 -78.06 29.02 -18.95
C LYS A 128 -78.29 28.66 -17.48
N ASP A 129 -77.33 27.98 -16.85
CA ASP A 129 -77.36 27.50 -15.48
C ASP A 129 -76.74 28.50 -14.49
N GLY A 130 -76.07 29.55 -14.98
CA GLY A 130 -75.47 30.60 -14.17
C GLY A 130 -74.18 30.17 -13.45
N GLU A 131 -73.55 29.08 -13.88
CA GLU A 131 -72.41 28.47 -13.19
C GLU A 131 -71.09 28.61 -13.94
N THR A 132 -71.14 28.71 -15.27
CA THR A 132 -69.93 28.71 -16.11
C THR A 132 -69.79 30.03 -16.86
N PRO A 133 -68.59 30.68 -16.84
CA PRO A 133 -68.28 31.84 -17.66
C PRO A 133 -68.44 31.57 -19.17
N LEU A 134 -69.20 32.43 -19.86
CA LEU A 134 -69.22 32.48 -21.33
C LEU A 134 -68.21 33.51 -21.82
N ILE A 135 -67.06 33.06 -22.29
CA ILE A 135 -65.97 33.95 -22.67
C ILE A 135 -66.13 34.41 -24.12
N GLU A 136 -66.59 35.66 -24.29
CA GLU A 136 -66.71 36.36 -25.57
C GLU A 136 -66.29 37.83 -25.38
N ARG A 137 -65.91 38.52 -26.46
CA ARG A 137 -65.58 39.96 -26.42
C ARG A 137 -66.84 40.77 -26.14
N GLN A 138 -66.75 41.78 -25.29
CA GLN A 138 -67.88 42.58 -24.82
C GLN A 138 -67.63 44.08 -25.04
N SER A 139 -68.69 44.78 -25.42
CA SER A 139 -68.65 46.24 -25.56
C SER A 139 -68.68 46.95 -24.21
N VAL A 140 -68.10 48.15 -24.18
CA VAL A 140 -68.27 49.12 -23.09
C VAL A 140 -69.47 50.01 -23.42
N TYR A 141 -70.23 50.41 -22.40
CA TYR A 141 -71.49 51.12 -22.52
C TYR A 141 -71.46 52.47 -21.80
N ALA A 142 -72.11 53.45 -22.40
CA ALA A 142 -72.59 54.66 -21.75
C ALA A 142 -74.08 54.78 -22.05
N PHE A 143 -74.87 53.95 -21.36
CA PHE A 143 -76.27 53.58 -21.62
C PHE A 143 -76.49 52.85 -22.96
N LEU A 144 -75.83 53.28 -24.03
CA LEU A 144 -75.75 52.61 -25.33
C LEU A 144 -74.35 52.02 -25.54
N PRO A 145 -74.19 50.97 -26.37
CA PRO A 145 -72.88 50.43 -26.69
C PRO A 145 -71.99 51.49 -27.36
N ILE A 146 -70.72 51.56 -26.95
CA ILE A 146 -69.71 52.45 -27.52
C ILE A 146 -68.91 51.65 -28.56
N ARG A 147 -68.03 50.76 -28.09
CA ARG A 147 -67.27 49.78 -28.89
C ARG A 147 -66.71 48.67 -28.01
N ASP A 148 -66.10 47.67 -28.64
CA ASP A 148 -65.30 46.64 -27.98
C ASP A 148 -63.94 47.21 -27.52
N TYR A 149 -63.57 46.90 -26.26
CA TYR A 149 -62.28 47.25 -25.64
C TYR A 149 -61.56 45.99 -25.12
N ASP A 150 -61.76 44.84 -25.76
CA ASP A 150 -61.19 43.54 -25.40
C ASP A 150 -61.65 42.96 -24.06
N PHE A 151 -62.61 43.58 -23.37
CA PHE A 151 -63.15 43.04 -22.13
C PHE A 151 -64.00 41.79 -22.39
N LYS A 152 -63.95 40.84 -21.45
CA LYS A 152 -64.79 39.62 -21.45
C LYS A 152 -66.05 39.78 -20.59
N PHE A 153 -66.30 40.99 -20.13
CA PHE A 153 -67.44 41.40 -19.32
C PHE A 153 -67.90 42.77 -19.81
N LEU A 154 -69.18 43.09 -19.65
CA LEU A 154 -69.70 44.39 -20.03
C LEU A 154 -69.37 45.40 -18.92
N LEU A 155 -68.91 46.58 -19.31
CA LEU A 155 -68.67 47.70 -18.42
C LEU A 155 -69.58 48.85 -18.83
N GLN A 156 -70.40 49.35 -17.90
CA GLN A 156 -71.24 50.53 -18.12
C GLN A 156 -70.94 51.58 -17.06
N ALA A 157 -70.75 52.82 -17.50
CA ALA A 157 -70.69 53.98 -16.62
C ALA A 157 -71.13 55.24 -17.39
N ASP A 158 -71.33 56.35 -16.68
CA ASP A 158 -71.65 57.65 -17.30
C ASP A 158 -70.40 58.30 -17.93
N PHE A 159 -69.78 57.62 -18.90
CA PHE A 159 -68.58 58.13 -19.56
C PHE A 159 -68.88 59.33 -20.48
N LEU A 160 -67.96 60.30 -20.49
CA LEU A 160 -67.96 61.41 -21.44
C LEU A 160 -67.27 60.95 -22.74
N LEU A 161 -68.04 60.95 -23.83
CA LEU A 161 -67.67 60.39 -25.14
C LEU A 161 -67.16 61.45 -26.12
N SER A 162 -66.44 61.01 -27.15
CA SER A 162 -66.09 61.83 -28.33
C SER A 162 -67.34 62.29 -29.11
N ALA A 163 -67.18 63.27 -30.00
CA ALA A 163 -68.30 63.87 -30.74
C ALA A 163 -69.09 62.87 -31.61
N ASN A 164 -68.40 61.88 -32.20
CA ASN A 164 -69.01 60.76 -32.95
C ASN A 164 -69.53 59.63 -32.06
N ARG A 165 -69.32 59.71 -30.72
CA ARG A 165 -69.68 58.69 -29.72
C ARG A 165 -69.03 57.31 -29.91
N GLU A 166 -67.97 57.23 -30.71
CA GLU A 166 -67.26 55.96 -30.96
C GLU A 166 -66.15 55.66 -29.95
N ASP A 167 -65.74 56.64 -29.12
CA ASP A 167 -64.72 56.45 -28.09
C ASP A 167 -64.98 57.26 -26.81
N VAL A 168 -64.27 56.90 -25.74
CA VAL A 168 -64.27 57.57 -24.44
C VAL A 168 -63.10 58.55 -24.37
N HIS A 169 -63.34 59.79 -23.93
CA HIS A 169 -62.25 60.76 -23.75
C HIS A 169 -61.27 60.30 -22.66
N ALA A 170 -59.99 60.13 -23.03
CA ALA A 170 -58.96 59.57 -22.16
C ALA A 170 -58.52 60.50 -21.02
N ASP A 171 -58.44 61.81 -21.27
CA ASP A 171 -57.77 62.77 -20.37
C ASP A 171 -58.72 63.51 -19.41
N LEU A 172 -60.00 63.13 -19.36
CA LEU A 172 -60.97 63.79 -18.50
C LEU A 172 -60.93 63.22 -17.07
N PRO A 173 -60.78 64.07 -16.03
CA PRO A 173 -60.80 63.63 -14.62
C PRO A 173 -62.04 62.80 -14.26
N TRP A 174 -63.21 63.14 -14.83
CA TRP A 174 -64.46 62.40 -14.67
C TRP A 174 -64.34 60.93 -15.11
N ASN A 175 -63.85 60.68 -16.33
CA ASN A 175 -63.70 59.32 -16.87
C ASN A 175 -62.61 58.52 -16.14
N LEU A 176 -61.53 59.19 -15.72
CA LEU A 176 -60.47 58.56 -14.90
C LEU A 176 -61.01 58.12 -13.53
N ALA A 177 -61.88 58.92 -12.90
CA ALA A 177 -62.54 58.57 -11.64
C ALA A 177 -63.47 57.36 -11.81
N LEU A 178 -64.28 57.32 -12.88
CA LEU A 178 -65.14 56.17 -13.22
C LEU A 178 -64.33 54.91 -13.52
N THR A 179 -63.20 55.04 -14.22
CA THR A 179 -62.27 53.94 -14.50
C THR A 179 -61.68 53.37 -13.20
N THR A 180 -61.28 54.25 -12.26
CA THR A 180 -60.81 53.84 -10.93
C THR A 180 -61.91 53.14 -10.13
N ALA A 181 -63.16 53.62 -10.23
CA ALA A 181 -64.29 52.95 -9.62
C ALA A 181 -64.61 51.58 -10.26
N ALA A 182 -64.45 51.44 -11.58
CA ALA A 182 -64.58 50.16 -12.28
C ALA A 182 -63.57 49.13 -11.78
N GLN A 183 -62.34 49.56 -11.47
CA GLN A 183 -61.32 48.71 -10.85
C GLN A 183 -61.82 48.11 -9.54
N LYS A 184 -62.36 48.96 -8.65
CA LYS A 184 -62.90 48.54 -7.35
C LYS A 184 -64.12 47.63 -7.52
N ALA A 185 -65.05 48.01 -8.39
CA ALA A 185 -66.26 47.24 -8.70
C ALA A 185 -65.92 45.82 -9.15
N PHE A 186 -64.92 45.67 -10.03
CA PHE A 186 -64.51 44.36 -10.54
C PHE A 186 -63.88 43.51 -9.43
N LEU A 187 -63.01 44.10 -8.61
CA LEU A 187 -62.38 43.40 -7.49
C LEU A 187 -63.42 42.89 -6.48
N ASP A 188 -64.44 43.69 -6.18
CA ASP A 188 -65.52 43.30 -5.27
C ASP A 188 -66.42 42.21 -5.88
N ALA A 189 -66.73 42.31 -7.18
CA ALA A 189 -67.45 41.26 -7.91
C ALA A 189 -66.67 39.93 -7.90
N VAL A 190 -65.36 39.96 -8.14
CA VAL A 190 -64.48 38.78 -8.08
C VAL A 190 -64.40 38.21 -6.68
N ARG A 191 -64.31 39.04 -5.62
CA ARG A 191 -64.37 38.56 -4.24
C ARG A 191 -65.66 37.79 -3.98
N HIS A 192 -66.79 38.31 -4.44
CA HIS A 192 -68.07 37.62 -4.35
C HIS A 192 -68.04 36.29 -5.11
N MET A 193 -67.68 36.30 -6.39
CA MET A 193 -67.60 35.08 -7.23
C MET A 193 -66.67 34.02 -6.63
N SER A 194 -65.53 34.45 -6.06
CA SER A 194 -64.56 33.55 -5.43
C SER A 194 -65.09 32.86 -4.16
N ASN A 195 -66.14 33.39 -3.53
CA ASN A 195 -66.74 32.83 -2.32
C ASN A 195 -68.03 32.04 -2.58
N LEU A 196 -68.47 31.90 -3.84
CA LEU A 196 -69.63 31.09 -4.20
C LEU A 196 -69.38 29.59 -3.94
N TYR A 197 -70.48 28.83 -3.84
CA TYR A 197 -70.44 27.37 -3.66
C TYR A 197 -70.66 26.59 -4.96
N ASN A 198 -70.47 27.23 -6.12
CA ASN A 198 -70.67 26.66 -7.45
C ASN A 198 -69.39 26.68 -8.30
N LYS A 199 -69.47 26.26 -9.57
CA LYS A 199 -68.33 26.20 -10.50
C LYS A 199 -67.68 27.56 -10.79
N LEU A 200 -68.42 28.65 -10.63
CA LEU A 200 -67.93 30.01 -10.90
C LEU A 200 -66.76 30.38 -9.96
N ARG A 201 -66.76 29.85 -8.73
CA ARG A 201 -65.65 29.99 -7.76
C ARG A 201 -64.30 29.54 -8.33
N TYR A 202 -64.31 28.52 -9.18
CA TYR A 202 -63.12 27.92 -9.76
C TYR A 202 -62.87 28.33 -11.22
N THR A 203 -63.65 29.26 -11.78
CA THR A 203 -63.57 29.64 -13.20
C THR A 203 -63.69 31.15 -13.48
N TRP A 204 -64.03 31.98 -12.48
CA TRP A 204 -64.18 33.44 -12.63
C TRP A 204 -62.96 34.13 -13.27
N PHE A 205 -61.75 33.59 -13.06
CA PHE A 205 -60.52 34.17 -13.60
C PHE A 205 -60.50 34.19 -15.13
N ARG A 206 -61.34 33.38 -15.79
CA ARG A 206 -61.49 33.38 -17.25
C ARG A 206 -61.99 34.72 -17.79
N PHE A 207 -62.69 35.52 -16.98
CA PHE A 207 -63.10 36.91 -17.33
C PHE A 207 -61.95 37.90 -17.30
N VAL A 208 -60.81 37.55 -16.70
CA VAL A 208 -59.63 38.42 -16.67
C VAL A 208 -58.96 38.37 -18.04
N THR A 209 -58.65 39.54 -18.58
CA THR A 209 -57.86 39.71 -19.79
C THR A 209 -56.41 39.91 -19.38
N CYS A 210 -55.51 39.09 -19.91
CA CYS A 210 -54.12 39.04 -19.47
C CYS A 210 -53.13 39.59 -20.50
N SER A 211 -53.61 39.91 -21.71
CA SER A 211 -52.83 40.51 -22.80
C SER A 211 -53.08 42.01 -22.87
N TYR A 212 -52.01 42.78 -23.11
CA TYR A 212 -52.13 44.19 -23.47
C TYR A 212 -52.63 44.32 -24.91
N SER A 213 -53.56 45.22 -25.15
CA SER A 213 -54.10 45.51 -26.48
C SER A 213 -54.15 47.02 -26.70
N ALA A 214 -53.77 47.47 -27.89
CA ALA A 214 -53.93 48.85 -28.29
C ALA A 214 -55.41 49.30 -28.26
N GLN A 215 -56.36 48.36 -28.35
CA GLN A 215 -57.80 48.65 -28.34
C GLN A 215 -58.32 49.15 -26.99
N LEU A 216 -57.56 48.98 -25.90
CA LEU A 216 -57.97 49.34 -24.54
C LEU A 216 -58.08 50.85 -24.32
N GLY A 217 -57.33 51.68 -25.05
CA GLY A 217 -57.34 53.13 -24.90
C GLY A 217 -57.20 53.57 -23.42
N ILE A 218 -58.15 54.37 -22.92
CA ILE A 218 -58.23 54.83 -21.51
C ILE A 218 -58.21 53.67 -20.49
N PHE A 219 -58.66 52.48 -20.88
CA PHE A 219 -58.77 51.32 -19.99
C PHE A 219 -57.49 50.48 -19.88
N ALA A 220 -56.42 50.81 -20.61
CA ALA A 220 -55.15 50.10 -20.52
C ALA A 220 -54.61 50.08 -19.08
N ASP A 221 -54.71 51.24 -18.42
CA ASP A 221 -54.31 51.41 -17.02
C ASP A 221 -55.22 50.68 -16.04
N LEU A 222 -56.52 50.59 -16.34
CA LEU A 222 -57.48 49.80 -15.56
C LEU A 222 -57.09 48.33 -15.56
N GLN A 223 -56.85 47.73 -16.72
CA GLN A 223 -56.51 46.31 -16.82
C GLN A 223 -55.19 45.99 -16.10
N ARG A 224 -54.18 46.84 -16.26
CA ARG A 224 -52.89 46.71 -15.56
C ARG A 224 -53.07 46.76 -14.04
N LYS A 225 -53.85 47.71 -13.52
CA LYS A 225 -54.13 47.84 -12.08
C LYS A 225 -54.98 46.69 -11.55
N LEU A 226 -56.00 46.25 -12.30
CA LEU A 226 -56.81 45.07 -11.99
C LEU A 226 -55.93 43.84 -11.82
N LEU A 227 -55.05 43.55 -12.78
CA LEU A 227 -54.16 42.39 -12.70
C LEU A 227 -53.25 42.44 -11.47
N ALA A 228 -52.67 43.62 -11.18
CA ALA A 228 -51.81 43.84 -10.02
C ALA A 228 -52.55 43.65 -8.69
N ASP A 229 -53.82 44.08 -8.60
CA ASP A 229 -54.65 43.91 -7.40
C ASP A 229 -55.09 42.46 -7.20
N LEU A 230 -55.50 41.79 -8.29
CA LEU A 230 -55.89 40.37 -8.25
C LEU A 230 -54.73 39.49 -7.79
N GLN A 231 -53.51 39.75 -8.30
CA GLN A 231 -52.28 39.07 -7.90
C GLN A 231 -51.99 39.17 -6.38
N LYS A 232 -52.39 40.28 -5.75
CA LYS A 232 -52.11 40.59 -4.33
C LYS A 232 -53.28 40.25 -3.38
N THR A 233 -54.46 39.94 -3.92
CA THR A 233 -55.68 39.67 -3.14
C THR A 233 -55.84 38.16 -2.89
N GLN A 234 -56.36 37.77 -1.72
CA GLN A 234 -56.61 36.37 -1.39
C GLN A 234 -57.90 35.88 -2.06
N LEU A 235 -57.78 35.27 -3.25
CA LEU A 235 -58.92 34.91 -4.10
C LEU A 235 -58.97 33.41 -4.46
N LEU A 236 -57.81 32.76 -4.55
CA LEU A 236 -57.73 31.36 -4.99
C LEU A 236 -57.61 30.41 -3.80
N ASP A 237 -58.20 29.22 -3.92
CA ASP A 237 -58.14 28.21 -2.88
C ASP A 237 -56.82 27.42 -2.94
N SER A 238 -56.17 27.25 -1.78
CA SER A 238 -55.14 26.24 -1.60
C SER A 238 -55.72 24.83 -1.56
N THR A 239 -54.88 23.80 -1.62
CA THR A 239 -55.29 22.41 -1.42
C THR A 239 -55.90 22.17 -0.02
N TRP A 240 -55.53 22.99 0.98
CA TRP A 240 -56.17 23.03 2.32
C TRP A 240 -57.53 23.77 2.34
N GLY A 241 -57.97 24.35 1.23
CA GLY A 241 -59.25 25.07 1.13
C GLY A 241 -59.25 26.50 1.66
N ARG A 242 -58.08 27.09 1.95
CA ARG A 242 -57.97 28.49 2.39
C ARG A 242 -57.73 29.42 1.21
N LYS A 243 -58.28 30.63 1.30
CA LYS A 243 -58.02 31.69 0.32
C LYS A 243 -56.58 32.21 0.43
N LYS A 244 -55.84 32.15 -0.68
CA LYS A 244 -54.47 32.61 -0.81
C LYS A 244 -54.32 33.57 -1.98
N LYS A 245 -53.23 34.34 -1.90
CA LYS A 245 -52.81 35.22 -2.99
C LYS A 245 -52.32 34.34 -4.14
N PRO A 246 -52.77 34.56 -5.40
CA PRO A 246 -52.27 33.82 -6.55
C PRO A 246 -50.74 33.70 -6.61
N MET A 247 -50.01 34.80 -6.35
CA MET A 247 -48.54 34.84 -6.35
C MET A 247 -47.85 33.96 -5.28
N LYS A 248 -48.60 33.47 -4.28
CA LYS A 248 -48.11 32.59 -3.22
C LYS A 248 -48.47 31.13 -3.46
N LEU A 249 -49.28 30.84 -4.47
CA LEU A 249 -49.68 29.49 -4.82
C LEU A 249 -48.79 28.92 -5.92
N THR A 250 -48.62 27.61 -5.86
CA THR A 250 -47.95 26.82 -6.89
C THR A 250 -48.94 25.82 -7.48
N ARG A 251 -49.13 25.83 -8.79
CA ARG A 251 -49.88 24.80 -9.50
C ARG A 251 -48.97 23.59 -9.71
N VAL A 252 -49.54 22.40 -9.48
CA VAL A 252 -48.86 21.12 -9.65
C VAL A 252 -49.52 20.39 -10.82
N PRO A 253 -48.80 20.17 -11.94
CA PRO A 253 -49.28 19.35 -13.04
C PRO A 253 -49.62 17.93 -12.61
N GLU A 254 -50.57 17.29 -13.29
CA GLU A 254 -51.08 15.95 -12.96
C GLU A 254 -50.00 14.87 -12.90
N ILE A 255 -48.92 15.00 -13.69
CA ILE A 255 -47.79 14.08 -13.66
C ILE A 255 -47.08 14.01 -12.30
N PHE A 256 -47.24 15.02 -11.44
CA PHE A 256 -46.66 15.09 -10.10
C PHE A 256 -47.69 14.88 -8.99
N CYS A 257 -48.86 14.36 -9.34
CA CYS A 257 -49.95 14.04 -8.43
C CYS A 257 -50.22 12.53 -8.37
N ASP A 258 -50.80 12.10 -7.26
CA ASP A 258 -51.37 10.76 -7.11
C ASP A 258 -52.70 10.61 -7.86
N ASN A 259 -53.35 9.45 -7.72
CA ASN A 259 -54.62 9.15 -8.39
C ASN A 259 -55.80 10.03 -7.91
N ASP A 260 -55.68 10.68 -6.76
CA ASP A 260 -56.69 11.61 -6.22
C ASP A 260 -56.41 13.07 -6.63
N GLY A 261 -55.41 13.30 -7.50
CA GLY A 261 -54.98 14.63 -7.92
C GLY A 261 -54.21 15.39 -6.83
N ARG A 262 -53.74 14.71 -5.78
CA ARG A 262 -52.96 15.33 -4.71
C ARG A 262 -51.47 15.30 -5.03
N PRO A 263 -50.73 16.41 -4.85
CA PRO A 263 -49.30 16.43 -5.08
C PRO A 263 -48.54 15.38 -4.25
N PHE A 264 -47.58 14.66 -4.84
CA PHE A 264 -46.74 13.70 -4.07
C PHE A 264 -45.96 14.36 -2.92
N MET A 265 -45.76 15.68 -3.02
CA MET A 265 -45.01 16.52 -2.08
C MET A 265 -45.83 16.94 -0.87
N LEU A 266 -47.12 16.63 -0.87
CA LEU A 266 -48.06 17.17 0.09
C LEU A 266 -47.82 16.58 1.47
N HIS A 267 -47.71 17.46 2.46
CA HIS A 267 -47.75 17.09 3.87
C HIS A 267 -48.41 18.22 4.65
N TYR A 268 -48.88 17.92 5.86
CA TYR A 268 -49.71 18.81 6.68
C TYR A 268 -49.15 20.24 6.93
N LYS A 269 -47.86 20.51 6.67
CA LYS A 269 -47.26 21.86 6.84
C LYS A 269 -47.12 22.66 5.54
N ASN A 270 -47.29 22.04 4.36
CA ASN A 270 -47.12 22.73 3.06
C ASN A 270 -48.40 22.77 2.21
N ASP A 271 -49.50 22.21 2.70
CA ASP A 271 -50.80 22.14 2.02
C ASP A 271 -51.36 23.53 1.63
N ASP A 272 -50.98 24.57 2.35
CA ASP A 272 -51.41 25.94 2.03
C ASP A 272 -50.61 26.60 0.88
N ARG A 273 -49.63 25.90 0.30
CA ARG A 273 -48.74 26.39 -0.78
C ARG A 273 -49.23 25.99 -2.18
N TYR A 274 -49.97 24.90 -2.31
CA TYR A 274 -50.39 24.37 -3.61
C TYR A 274 -51.80 24.82 -3.96
N LEU A 275 -52.04 25.05 -5.25
CA LEU A 275 -53.37 25.38 -5.78
C LEU A 275 -54.31 24.18 -5.65
N SER A 276 -55.56 24.41 -5.25
CA SER A 276 -56.57 23.35 -5.11
C SER A 276 -56.75 22.53 -6.40
N PRO A 277 -56.94 21.19 -6.32
CA PRO A 277 -57.18 20.34 -7.50
C PRO A 277 -58.53 20.62 -8.16
N LYS A 278 -59.41 21.43 -7.53
CA LYS A 278 -60.70 21.84 -8.11
C LYS A 278 -60.57 22.86 -9.25
N TYR A 279 -59.41 23.48 -9.42
CA TYR A 279 -59.11 24.32 -10.58
C TYR A 279 -58.72 23.43 -11.77
N SER A 280 -59.22 23.74 -12.97
CA SER A 280 -58.90 22.93 -14.16
C SER A 280 -57.40 22.90 -14.45
N GLN A 281 -56.94 21.76 -14.95
CA GLN A 281 -55.57 21.56 -15.41
C GLN A 281 -55.38 21.90 -16.90
N ASP A 282 -56.45 22.27 -17.61
CA ASP A 282 -56.41 22.66 -19.02
C ASP A 282 -55.45 23.83 -19.26
N GLU A 283 -54.74 23.79 -20.39
CA GLU A 283 -53.68 24.77 -20.67
C GLU A 283 -54.20 26.21 -20.82
N SER A 284 -55.45 26.39 -21.26
CA SER A 284 -56.09 27.70 -21.32
C SER A 284 -56.31 28.32 -19.94
N ASP A 285 -56.69 27.49 -18.96
CA ASP A 285 -56.91 27.93 -17.58
C ASP A 285 -55.57 28.11 -16.86
N ALA A 286 -54.62 27.20 -17.09
CA ALA A 286 -53.26 27.31 -16.61
C ALA A 286 -52.59 28.63 -17.04
N SER A 287 -52.75 29.01 -18.32
CA SER A 287 -52.25 30.29 -18.84
C SER A 287 -52.85 31.49 -18.12
N SER A 288 -54.15 31.45 -17.83
CA SER A 288 -54.86 32.52 -17.13
C SER A 288 -54.42 32.61 -15.66
N LEU A 289 -54.23 31.45 -15.00
CA LEU A 289 -53.72 31.36 -13.63
C LEU A 289 -52.26 31.84 -13.53
N ARG A 290 -51.41 31.53 -14.52
CA ARG A 290 -50.04 32.04 -14.61
C ARG A 290 -50.01 33.55 -14.75
N ALA A 291 -50.88 34.12 -15.56
CA ALA A 291 -51.00 35.57 -15.66
C ALA A 291 -51.46 36.22 -14.34
N LEU A 292 -52.33 35.54 -13.58
CA LEU A 292 -52.64 35.92 -12.19
C LEU A 292 -51.48 35.71 -11.21
N GLY A 293 -50.33 35.18 -11.64
CA GLY A 293 -49.13 35.03 -10.82
C GLY A 293 -48.95 33.67 -10.15
N VAL A 294 -49.84 32.69 -10.41
CA VAL A 294 -49.64 31.31 -9.94
C VAL A 294 -48.46 30.69 -10.67
N LYS A 295 -47.53 30.08 -9.92
CA LYS A 295 -46.34 29.46 -10.52
C LYS A 295 -46.60 27.98 -10.80
N ASP A 296 -46.21 27.47 -11.96
CA ASP A 296 -46.15 26.03 -12.19
C ASP A 296 -44.90 25.45 -11.52
N ILE A 297 -45.02 24.30 -10.86
CA ILE A 297 -43.85 23.59 -10.32
C ILE A 297 -43.03 23.02 -11.48
N THR A 298 -41.72 23.25 -11.45
CA THR A 298 -40.79 22.64 -12.40
C THR A 298 -40.40 21.22 -11.96
N PRO A 299 -39.99 20.33 -12.87
CA PRO A 299 -39.45 19.01 -12.50
C PRO A 299 -38.31 19.11 -11.46
N GLU A 300 -37.51 20.17 -11.55
CA GLU A 300 -36.44 20.43 -10.59
C GLU A 300 -36.95 20.85 -9.20
N ALA A 301 -37.91 21.76 -9.14
CA ALA A 301 -38.51 22.15 -7.87
C ALA A 301 -39.22 20.96 -7.21
N PHE A 302 -39.87 20.09 -7.99
CA PHE A 302 -40.48 18.85 -7.52
C PHE A 302 -39.43 17.94 -6.84
N MET A 303 -38.34 17.63 -7.53
CA MET A 303 -37.28 16.76 -6.99
C MET A 303 -36.59 17.37 -5.76
N ASN A 304 -36.37 18.69 -5.75
CA ASN A 304 -35.83 19.40 -4.59
C ASN A 304 -36.72 19.23 -3.35
N GLU A 305 -38.05 19.27 -3.52
CA GLU A 305 -38.97 19.03 -2.41
C GLU A 305 -38.95 17.55 -1.98
N ILE A 306 -38.75 16.57 -2.89
CA ILE A 306 -38.70 15.14 -2.52
C ILE A 306 -37.45 14.90 -1.72
N ASP A 307 -36.31 15.46 -2.13
CA ASP A 307 -35.07 15.34 -1.40
C ASP A 307 -35.18 15.92 0.03
N LYS A 308 -35.88 17.06 0.19
CA LYS A 308 -36.17 17.61 1.53
C LYS A 308 -37.05 16.66 2.36
N LEU A 309 -38.07 16.05 1.75
CA LEU A 309 -38.93 15.08 2.42
C LEU A 309 -38.15 13.83 2.86
N LEU A 310 -37.31 13.29 1.97
CA LEU A 310 -36.46 12.13 2.24
C LEU A 310 -35.44 12.41 3.35
N LYS A 311 -34.82 13.58 3.37
CA LYS A 311 -33.88 13.98 4.43
C LYS A 311 -34.57 14.09 5.79
N LYS A 312 -35.81 14.57 5.84
CA LYS A 312 -36.53 14.84 7.09
C LYS A 312 -37.27 13.63 7.65
N HIS A 313 -37.78 12.76 6.78
CA HIS A 313 -38.70 11.69 7.14
C HIS A 313 -38.32 10.36 6.47
N ARG A 314 -37.03 10.04 6.47
CA ARG A 314 -36.44 8.84 5.86
C ARG A 314 -37.30 7.59 6.13
N GLY A 315 -37.88 7.01 5.08
CA GLY A 315 -38.76 5.83 5.12
C GLY A 315 -40.17 6.06 5.68
N SER A 316 -40.34 6.79 6.78
CA SER A 316 -41.63 6.94 7.49
C SER A 316 -42.76 7.57 6.68
N PHE A 317 -42.44 8.51 5.77
CA PHE A 317 -43.44 9.11 4.88
C PHE A 317 -43.94 8.08 3.87
N PHE A 318 -43.01 7.41 3.20
CA PHE A 318 -43.29 6.42 2.16
C PHE A 318 -44.01 5.18 2.71
N GLN A 319 -43.67 4.74 3.91
CA GLN A 319 -44.31 3.57 4.55
C GLN A 319 -45.80 3.78 4.83
N LYS A 320 -46.26 5.03 5.02
CA LYS A 320 -47.67 5.35 5.27
C LYS A 320 -48.51 5.47 3.99
N GLN A 321 -47.88 5.51 2.83
CA GLN A 321 -48.57 5.67 1.55
C GLN A 321 -49.14 4.33 1.05
N THR A 322 -50.22 4.42 0.27
CA THR A 322 -50.89 3.25 -0.32
C THR A 322 -50.07 2.62 -1.44
N LYS A 323 -50.43 1.39 -1.83
CA LYS A 323 -49.78 0.68 -2.95
C LYS A 323 -49.90 1.49 -4.26
N ASP A 324 -51.10 2.00 -4.55
CA ASP A 324 -51.38 2.81 -5.75
C ASP A 324 -50.56 4.10 -5.80
N TRP A 325 -50.34 4.74 -4.65
CA TRP A 325 -49.48 5.92 -4.55
C TRP A 325 -48.05 5.59 -4.99
N HIS A 326 -47.49 4.47 -4.52
CA HIS A 326 -46.13 4.05 -4.90
C HIS A 326 -46.03 3.68 -6.38
N ALA A 327 -47.07 3.05 -6.93
CA ALA A 327 -47.12 2.73 -8.35
C ALA A 327 -47.10 4.01 -9.21
N LYS A 328 -47.97 4.98 -8.90
CA LYS A 328 -48.05 6.25 -9.62
C LYS A 328 -46.77 7.08 -9.47
N PHE A 329 -46.23 7.17 -8.25
CA PHE A 329 -44.97 7.84 -7.99
C PHE A 329 -43.81 7.23 -8.78
N SER A 330 -43.78 5.89 -8.90
CA SER A 330 -42.77 5.18 -9.68
C SER A 330 -42.91 5.49 -11.18
N GLN A 331 -44.14 5.48 -11.72
CA GLN A 331 -44.43 5.87 -13.11
C GLN A 331 -43.96 7.30 -13.39
N THR A 332 -44.20 8.23 -12.48
CA THR A 332 -43.74 9.61 -12.58
C THR A 332 -42.22 9.67 -12.69
N LEU A 333 -41.47 9.00 -11.81
CA LEU A 333 -40.00 9.00 -11.82
C LEU A 333 -39.36 8.26 -13.01
N THR A 334 -40.12 7.38 -13.67
CA THR A 334 -39.73 6.70 -14.91
C THR A 334 -40.18 7.43 -16.18
N SER A 335 -40.97 8.51 -16.06
CA SER A 335 -41.44 9.28 -17.22
C SER A 335 -40.30 10.03 -17.93
N SER A 336 -40.58 10.48 -19.16
CA SER A 336 -39.64 11.26 -19.99
C SER A 336 -39.10 12.51 -19.28
N ALA A 337 -39.88 13.10 -18.36
CA ALA A 337 -39.49 14.27 -17.57
C ALA A 337 -38.25 14.05 -16.69
N PHE A 338 -37.92 12.79 -16.33
CA PHE A 338 -36.83 12.46 -15.41
C PHE A 338 -35.81 11.47 -15.99
N VAL A 339 -35.76 11.31 -17.31
CA VAL A 339 -34.82 10.39 -17.96
C VAL A 339 -33.36 10.80 -17.69
N SER A 340 -33.03 12.08 -17.82
CA SER A 340 -31.65 12.60 -17.58
C SER A 340 -31.25 12.65 -16.10
N TRP A 341 -32.14 12.25 -15.18
CA TRP A 341 -31.97 12.42 -13.73
C TRP A 341 -31.51 11.14 -13.03
N TYR A 342 -31.00 10.16 -13.80
CA TYR A 342 -30.57 8.86 -13.32
C TYR A 342 -29.71 8.92 -12.04
N TYR A 343 -28.64 9.71 -12.05
CA TYR A 343 -27.71 9.82 -10.90
C TYR A 343 -28.40 10.37 -9.65
N ARG A 344 -29.25 11.38 -9.80
CA ARG A 344 -29.98 11.97 -8.67
C ARG A 344 -30.96 10.97 -8.07
N LYS A 345 -31.69 10.21 -8.89
CA LYS A 345 -32.64 9.18 -8.43
C LYS A 345 -31.96 8.07 -7.63
N ARG A 346 -30.70 7.72 -7.96
CA ARG A 346 -29.91 6.74 -7.20
C ARG A 346 -29.52 7.18 -5.79
N THR A 347 -29.50 8.49 -5.51
CA THR A 347 -29.24 9.02 -4.16
C THR A 347 -30.46 8.94 -3.23
N MET A 348 -31.65 8.70 -3.79
CA MET A 348 -32.90 8.79 -3.05
C MET A 348 -33.17 7.47 -2.31
N ALA A 349 -33.48 7.56 -1.02
CA ALA A 349 -33.81 6.39 -0.20
C ALA A 349 -35.25 5.90 -0.45
N ILE A 350 -35.53 5.45 -1.68
CA ILE A 350 -36.86 5.08 -2.19
C ILE A 350 -37.01 3.57 -2.47
N ILE A 351 -36.02 2.76 -2.13
CA ILE A 351 -36.07 1.30 -2.29
C ILE A 351 -36.36 0.65 -0.92
N PRO A 352 -37.53 0.01 -0.72
CA PRO A 352 -37.81 -0.74 0.51
C PRO A 352 -37.09 -2.09 0.49
N LEU A 353 -36.49 -2.45 1.62
CA LEU A 353 -35.82 -3.73 1.84
C LEU A 353 -36.72 -4.71 2.60
N ARG A 354 -36.36 -6.00 2.56
CA ARG A 354 -37.08 -7.08 3.27
C ARG A 354 -37.20 -6.87 4.78
N ASP A 355 -36.24 -6.17 5.40
CA ASP A 355 -36.25 -5.77 6.81
C ASP A 355 -37.13 -4.54 7.10
N LYS A 356 -37.90 -4.08 6.10
CA LYS A 356 -38.76 -2.88 6.12
C LYS A 356 -38.01 -1.55 6.22
N SER A 357 -36.68 -1.56 6.16
CA SER A 357 -35.88 -0.34 6.03
C SER A 357 -35.92 0.19 4.58
N TRP A 358 -35.53 1.46 4.40
CA TRP A 358 -35.46 2.10 3.08
C TRP A 358 -34.01 2.54 2.78
N THR A 359 -33.53 2.18 1.60
CA THR A 359 -32.16 2.42 1.15
C THR A 359 -32.14 3.18 -0.18
N SER A 360 -30.99 3.79 -0.46
CA SER A 360 -30.64 4.27 -1.81
C SER A 360 -29.62 3.32 -2.47
N MET A 361 -29.40 3.48 -3.77
CA MET A 361 -28.36 2.73 -4.50
C MET A 361 -26.95 3.25 -4.21
N ASN A 362 -26.83 4.48 -3.68
CA ASN A 362 -25.54 5.04 -3.28
C ASN A 362 -25.02 4.48 -1.96
N GLU A 363 -25.91 3.95 -1.11
CA GLU A 363 -25.52 3.37 0.17
C GLU A 363 -24.94 1.97 0.02
N GLY A 364 -25.06 1.35 -1.16
CA GLY A 364 -24.63 -0.01 -1.47
C GLY A 364 -25.56 -0.72 -2.46
N GLN A 365 -25.07 -1.79 -3.06
CA GLN A 365 -25.80 -2.54 -4.09
C GLN A 365 -27.02 -3.26 -3.50
N VAL A 366 -28.12 -3.24 -4.25
CA VAL A 366 -29.41 -3.85 -3.88
C VAL A 366 -29.81 -4.87 -4.94
N TYR A 367 -30.44 -5.96 -4.50
CA TYR A 367 -30.82 -7.08 -5.35
C TYR A 367 -32.29 -7.44 -5.25
N PHE A 368 -32.86 -7.93 -6.34
CA PHE A 368 -34.14 -8.63 -6.30
C PHE A 368 -33.99 -9.98 -5.60
N ALA A 369 -35.06 -10.42 -4.93
CA ALA A 369 -35.11 -11.74 -4.32
C ALA A 369 -34.94 -12.83 -5.38
N ALA A 370 -34.23 -13.91 -5.02
CA ALA A 370 -34.05 -15.06 -5.88
C ALA A 370 -35.39 -15.76 -6.18
N GLN A 371 -35.61 -16.12 -7.45
CA GLN A 371 -36.84 -16.81 -7.90
C GLN A 371 -36.90 -18.30 -7.52
N SER A 372 -35.81 -18.88 -7.02
CA SER A 372 -35.75 -20.30 -6.65
C SER A 372 -35.02 -20.51 -5.32
N ASN A 373 -35.43 -21.54 -4.57
CA ASN A 373 -34.80 -21.92 -3.28
C ASN A 373 -33.31 -22.31 -3.43
N SER A 374 -32.83 -22.50 -4.66
CA SER A 374 -31.46 -22.92 -4.95
C SER A 374 -30.42 -21.79 -4.92
N THR A 375 -30.84 -20.55 -4.66
CA THR A 375 -30.01 -19.34 -4.51
C THR A 375 -30.07 -18.79 -3.08
N LEU A 376 -30.38 -19.65 -2.11
CA LEU A 376 -30.38 -19.31 -0.68
C LEU A 376 -29.00 -18.80 -0.27
N VAL A 377 -28.98 -17.54 0.16
CA VAL A 377 -27.80 -16.87 0.71
C VAL A 377 -27.50 -17.52 2.06
N PRO A 378 -26.28 -18.04 2.28
CA PRO A 378 -25.90 -18.58 3.57
C PRO A 378 -26.02 -17.57 4.71
N GLU A 379 -26.33 -18.06 5.91
CA GLU A 379 -26.52 -17.24 7.11
C GLU A 379 -25.26 -16.44 7.45
N GLY A 380 -25.39 -15.19 7.89
CA GLY A 380 -24.24 -14.34 8.26
C GLY A 380 -23.72 -13.44 7.12
N ILE A 381 -24.18 -13.62 5.88
CA ILE A 381 -23.90 -12.69 4.77
C ILE A 381 -25.01 -11.65 4.66
N LYS A 382 -24.68 -10.38 4.91
CA LYS A 382 -25.63 -9.27 4.85
C LYS A 382 -25.86 -8.85 3.39
N ILE A 383 -27.05 -9.16 2.84
CA ILE A 383 -27.45 -8.75 1.49
C ILE A 383 -28.69 -7.88 1.57
N ARG A 384 -28.70 -6.78 0.81
CA ARG A 384 -29.85 -5.88 0.69
C ARG A 384 -30.78 -6.39 -0.39
N ILE A 385 -31.86 -7.03 0.04
CA ILE A 385 -32.87 -7.59 -0.85
C ILE A 385 -34.11 -6.70 -0.81
N VAL A 386 -34.62 -6.33 -1.99
CA VAL A 386 -35.87 -5.56 -2.13
C VAL A 386 -37.03 -6.30 -1.47
N ASP A 387 -37.92 -5.57 -0.81
CA ASP A 387 -39.15 -6.12 -0.26
C ASP A 387 -39.98 -6.85 -1.35
N PRO A 388 -40.35 -8.14 -1.16
CA PRO A 388 -41.04 -8.92 -2.19
C PRO A 388 -42.37 -8.33 -2.64
N GLU A 389 -43.13 -7.69 -1.75
CA GLU A 389 -44.40 -7.06 -2.14
C GLU A 389 -44.16 -5.81 -3.01
N ALA A 390 -43.12 -5.04 -2.69
CA ALA A 390 -42.73 -3.90 -3.51
C ALA A 390 -42.18 -4.32 -4.88
N ALA A 391 -41.47 -5.45 -4.96
CA ALA A 391 -40.95 -5.99 -6.21
C ALA A 391 -42.02 -6.67 -7.10
N ALA A 392 -43.16 -7.06 -6.51
CA ALA A 392 -44.29 -7.63 -7.24
C ALA A 392 -45.08 -6.59 -8.04
N ASP A 393 -45.02 -5.32 -7.64
CA ASP A 393 -45.65 -4.21 -8.38
C ASP A 393 -44.84 -3.89 -9.65
N PRO A 394 -45.45 -3.96 -10.86
CA PRO A 394 -44.74 -3.74 -12.12
C PRO A 394 -44.11 -2.35 -12.27
N ALA A 395 -44.80 -1.30 -11.80
CA ALA A 395 -44.30 0.07 -11.93
C ALA A 395 -43.11 0.32 -11.00
N ARG A 396 -43.18 -0.21 -9.78
CA ARG A 396 -42.06 -0.14 -8.82
C ARG A 396 -40.87 -0.97 -9.28
N LYS A 397 -41.11 -2.18 -9.77
CA LYS A 397 -40.07 -3.04 -10.33
C LYS A 397 -39.33 -2.35 -11.48
N LEU A 398 -40.06 -1.73 -12.40
CA LEU A 398 -39.48 -0.96 -13.50
C LEU A 398 -38.59 0.18 -12.98
N LEU A 399 -39.04 0.93 -11.96
CA LEU A 399 -38.22 1.97 -11.34
C LEU A 399 -36.95 1.38 -10.72
N PHE A 400 -37.04 0.27 -9.98
CA PHE A 400 -35.88 -0.37 -9.35
C PHE A 400 -34.86 -0.87 -10.38
N GLU A 401 -35.32 -1.46 -11.49
CA GLU A 401 -34.47 -1.80 -12.63
C GLU A 401 -33.77 -0.56 -13.21
N HIS A 402 -34.50 0.56 -13.39
CA HIS A 402 -33.95 1.85 -13.81
C HIS A 402 -33.00 2.50 -12.79
N LEU A 403 -32.99 2.08 -11.53
CA LEU A 403 -32.03 2.54 -10.51
C LEU A 403 -30.77 1.65 -10.49
N GLY A 404 -30.79 0.51 -11.16
CA GLY A 404 -29.69 -0.46 -11.20
C GLY A 404 -29.79 -1.59 -10.17
N VAL A 405 -30.99 -1.89 -9.66
CA VAL A 405 -31.22 -3.09 -8.84
C VAL A 405 -31.02 -4.32 -9.71
N ALA A 406 -30.11 -5.19 -9.31
CA ALA A 406 -29.72 -6.35 -10.10
C ALA A 406 -30.42 -7.64 -9.61
N ASN A 407 -30.47 -8.66 -10.47
CA ASN A 407 -30.91 -9.99 -10.05
C ASN A 407 -29.80 -10.70 -9.28
N LEU A 408 -30.18 -11.39 -8.20
CA LEU A 408 -29.24 -12.19 -7.44
C LEU A 408 -28.91 -13.48 -8.21
N SER A 409 -27.64 -13.70 -8.53
CA SER A 409 -27.13 -14.91 -9.19
C SER A 409 -26.22 -15.71 -8.26
N ARG A 410 -26.07 -17.02 -8.51
CA ARG A 410 -25.22 -17.88 -7.66
C ARG A 410 -23.74 -17.47 -7.67
N PRO A 411 -23.11 -17.11 -8.81
CA PRO A 411 -21.76 -16.57 -8.80
C PRO A 411 -21.70 -15.28 -7.96
N LEU A 412 -22.68 -14.39 -8.08
CA LEU A 412 -22.61 -13.16 -7.30
C LEU A 412 -22.65 -13.40 -5.79
N VAL A 413 -23.44 -14.37 -5.32
CA VAL A 413 -23.48 -14.77 -3.90
C VAL A 413 -22.12 -15.28 -3.43
N ALA A 414 -21.44 -16.13 -4.21
CA ALA A 414 -20.12 -16.61 -3.80
C ALA A 414 -19.05 -15.50 -3.81
N ASN A 415 -19.11 -14.50 -4.70
CA ASN A 415 -18.23 -13.32 -4.59
C ASN A 415 -18.53 -12.51 -3.32
N MET A 416 -19.81 -12.33 -2.97
CA MET A 416 -20.19 -11.64 -1.74
C MET A 416 -19.73 -12.36 -0.47
N ILE A 417 -19.76 -13.70 -0.45
CA ILE A 417 -19.19 -14.51 0.65
C ILE A 417 -17.70 -14.19 0.79
N ILE A 418 -16.96 -14.21 -0.33
CA ILE A 418 -15.52 -13.91 -0.31
C ILE A 418 -15.25 -12.48 0.17
N GLU A 419 -15.98 -11.48 -0.34
CA GLU A 419 -15.85 -10.08 0.09
C GLU A 419 -16.21 -9.88 1.55
N ALA A 420 -17.24 -10.56 2.05
CA ALA A 420 -17.59 -10.52 3.47
C ALA A 420 -16.45 -11.08 4.34
N HIS A 421 -15.86 -12.21 3.96
CA HIS A 421 -14.76 -12.82 4.68
C HIS A 421 -13.43 -12.03 4.59
N ALA A 422 -13.25 -11.24 3.53
CA ALA A 422 -12.12 -10.31 3.37
C ALA A 422 -12.27 -9.01 4.17
N ASN A 423 -13.49 -8.67 4.63
CA ASN A 423 -13.76 -7.44 5.37
C ASN A 423 -13.25 -7.56 6.82
N GLU A 424 -12.51 -6.55 7.28
CA GLU A 424 -11.96 -6.50 8.66
C GLU A 424 -13.05 -6.54 9.75
N ASN A 425 -14.27 -6.10 9.44
CA ASN A 425 -15.38 -6.11 10.39
C ASN A 425 -16.13 -7.45 10.47
N PHE A 426 -15.73 -8.44 9.67
CA PHE A 426 -16.33 -9.77 9.71
C PHE A 426 -15.97 -10.45 11.03
N LYS A 427 -16.99 -10.93 11.76
CA LYS A 427 -16.83 -11.59 13.06
C LYS A 427 -17.08 -13.10 12.91
N PRO A 428 -16.07 -13.88 12.49
CA PRO A 428 -16.25 -15.31 12.21
C PRO A 428 -16.59 -16.11 13.47
N ASP A 429 -16.03 -15.74 14.63
CA ASP A 429 -16.30 -16.42 15.92
C ASP A 429 -17.74 -16.23 16.43
N GLY A 430 -18.47 -15.26 15.88
CA GLY A 430 -19.90 -15.08 16.17
C GLY A 430 -20.81 -16.05 15.41
N LEU A 431 -20.27 -16.83 14.46
CA LEU A 431 -21.03 -17.75 13.61
C LEU A 431 -20.84 -19.20 14.07
N LYS A 432 -21.85 -20.03 13.84
CA LYS A 432 -21.76 -21.48 14.11
C LYS A 432 -20.80 -22.14 13.10
N PRO A 433 -20.05 -23.19 13.49
CA PRO A 433 -19.17 -23.92 12.56
C PRO A 433 -19.88 -24.41 11.30
N ALA A 434 -21.11 -24.89 11.42
CA ALA A 434 -21.93 -25.33 10.29
C ALA A 434 -22.18 -24.22 9.26
N THR A 435 -22.29 -22.97 9.70
CA THR A 435 -22.48 -21.80 8.84
C THR A 435 -21.22 -21.52 8.02
N LEU A 436 -20.04 -21.52 8.64
CA LEU A 436 -18.76 -21.35 7.93
C LEU A 436 -18.46 -22.51 6.97
N VAL A 437 -18.87 -23.75 7.32
CA VAL A 437 -18.82 -24.89 6.39
C VAL A 437 -19.72 -24.63 5.19
N SER A 438 -20.93 -24.12 5.39
CA SER A 438 -21.85 -23.80 4.29
C SER A 438 -21.28 -22.73 3.34
N HIS A 439 -20.54 -21.74 3.86
CA HIS A 439 -19.86 -20.72 3.05
C HIS A 439 -18.81 -21.34 2.15
N ALA A 440 -17.91 -22.15 2.73
CA ALA A 440 -16.85 -22.82 1.99
C ALA A 440 -17.41 -23.81 0.95
N ARG A 441 -18.49 -24.53 1.28
CA ARG A 441 -19.19 -25.43 0.34
C ARG A 441 -19.86 -24.66 -0.80
N TYR A 442 -20.48 -23.53 -0.53
CA TYR A 442 -21.15 -22.72 -1.55
C TYR A 442 -20.13 -22.22 -2.59
N VAL A 443 -18.96 -21.72 -2.14
CA VAL A 443 -17.88 -21.27 -3.04
C VAL A 443 -17.30 -22.43 -3.86
N TYR A 444 -17.21 -23.63 -3.28
CA TYR A 444 -16.75 -24.83 -3.99
C TYR A 444 -17.73 -25.32 -5.06
N LEU A 445 -19.04 -25.39 -4.75
CA LEU A 445 -20.05 -25.88 -5.69
C LEU A 445 -20.20 -24.99 -6.93
N GLU A 446 -19.93 -23.70 -6.80
CA GLU A 446 -19.94 -22.74 -7.93
C GLU A 446 -18.63 -22.74 -8.73
N ASN A 447 -17.72 -23.68 -8.45
CA ASN A 447 -16.54 -24.00 -9.24
C ASN A 447 -15.60 -22.80 -9.49
N TRP A 448 -15.36 -21.99 -8.45
CA TRP A 448 -14.57 -20.76 -8.52
C TRP A 448 -13.05 -20.98 -8.59
N GLU A 449 -12.60 -22.00 -9.33
CA GLU A 449 -11.18 -22.36 -9.43
C GLU A 449 -10.33 -21.28 -10.12
N GLN A 450 -10.96 -20.41 -10.93
CA GLN A 450 -10.27 -19.33 -11.65
C GLN A 450 -9.86 -18.13 -10.77
N ASN A 451 -10.38 -17.99 -9.53
CA ASN A 451 -10.02 -16.89 -8.61
C ASN A 451 -9.42 -17.40 -7.28
N ALA A 452 -8.55 -18.40 -7.36
CA ALA A 452 -7.91 -19.04 -6.19
C ALA A 452 -7.21 -18.08 -5.20
N TYR A 453 -6.80 -16.88 -5.65
CA TYR A 453 -6.24 -15.83 -4.78
C TYR A 453 -7.29 -15.28 -3.80
N ARG A 454 -8.50 -14.97 -4.29
CA ARG A 454 -9.54 -14.33 -3.46
C ARG A 454 -10.17 -15.32 -2.48
N THR A 455 -10.23 -16.61 -2.82
CA THR A 455 -10.82 -17.64 -1.96
C THR A 455 -9.98 -17.94 -0.71
N GLN A 456 -8.71 -17.51 -0.65
CA GLN A 456 -7.85 -17.65 0.53
C GLN A 456 -8.30 -16.76 1.70
N GLU A 457 -9.15 -15.77 1.43
CA GLU A 457 -9.74 -14.91 2.45
C GLU A 457 -10.80 -15.63 3.29
N LEU A 458 -11.19 -16.86 2.96
CA LEU A 458 -12.17 -17.58 3.76
C LEU A 458 -11.67 -17.89 5.18
N TRP A 459 -12.59 -17.78 6.13
CA TRP A 459 -12.38 -18.08 7.54
C TRP A 459 -12.95 -19.45 7.83
N PHE A 460 -12.21 -20.24 8.59
CA PHE A 460 -12.56 -21.61 8.94
C PHE A 460 -12.74 -21.72 10.45
N ALA A 461 -13.74 -22.52 10.84
CA ALA A 461 -13.92 -22.92 12.23
C ALA A 461 -12.95 -24.07 12.57
N PRO A 462 -12.10 -23.92 13.60
CA PRO A 462 -11.33 -25.03 14.12
C PRO A 462 -12.19 -25.92 15.03
N GLN A 463 -11.66 -27.10 15.36
CA GLN A 463 -12.21 -27.97 16.40
C GLN A 463 -12.13 -27.32 17.78
N GLU A 464 -11.05 -26.57 18.05
CA GLU A 464 -10.81 -25.86 19.30
C GLU A 464 -10.13 -24.50 19.00
N GLY A 465 -10.48 -23.45 19.77
CA GLY A 465 -9.92 -22.11 19.61
C GLY A 465 -10.68 -21.19 18.65
N PRO A 466 -10.14 -20.00 18.34
CA PRO A 466 -10.78 -19.01 17.47
C PRO A 466 -10.68 -19.38 15.99
N CYS A 467 -11.63 -18.88 15.19
CA CYS A 467 -11.64 -19.00 13.73
C CYS A 467 -10.36 -18.45 13.09
N ARG A 468 -9.89 -19.10 12.03
CA ARG A 468 -8.62 -18.74 11.34
C ARG A 468 -8.74 -18.84 9.84
N LYS A 469 -7.84 -18.17 9.11
CA LYS A 469 -7.70 -18.31 7.65
C LYS A 469 -7.11 -19.67 7.29
N GLY A 470 -7.36 -20.12 6.06
CA GLY A 470 -6.92 -21.44 5.59
C GLY A 470 -5.41 -21.68 5.70
N SER A 471 -4.60 -20.64 5.49
CA SER A 471 -3.14 -20.69 5.65
C SER A 471 -2.66 -21.07 7.06
N ALA A 472 -3.48 -20.84 8.09
CA ALA A 472 -3.23 -21.16 9.49
C ALA A 472 -3.98 -22.42 9.98
N MET A 473 -4.53 -23.20 9.05
CA MET A 473 -5.36 -24.37 9.36
C MET A 473 -4.71 -25.67 8.86
N TYR A 474 -4.92 -26.73 9.64
CA TYR A 474 -4.55 -28.09 9.32
C TYR A 474 -5.78 -28.97 9.07
N LEU A 475 -5.70 -29.82 8.05
CA LEU A 475 -6.68 -30.86 7.78
C LEU A 475 -6.36 -32.08 8.66
N PRO A 476 -7.23 -32.48 9.61
CA PRO A 476 -6.93 -33.56 10.53
C PRO A 476 -7.13 -34.93 9.86
N LEU A 477 -6.10 -35.39 9.14
CA LEU A 477 -6.04 -36.72 8.54
C LEU A 477 -5.22 -37.68 9.41
N ASP A 478 -5.55 -38.97 9.37
CA ASP A 478 -4.72 -40.00 9.97
C ASP A 478 -3.78 -40.63 8.92
N VAL A 479 -2.81 -39.83 8.48
CA VAL A 479 -1.75 -40.28 7.56
C VAL A 479 -0.36 -40.05 8.16
N PRO A 480 0.65 -40.88 7.83
CA PRO A 480 2.01 -40.69 8.34
C PRO A 480 2.54 -39.28 8.08
N GLY A 481 3.11 -38.64 9.10
CA GLY A 481 3.65 -37.28 9.00
C GLY A 481 2.62 -36.15 9.04
N ALA A 482 1.31 -36.44 9.10
CA ALA A 482 0.29 -35.40 9.23
C ALA A 482 0.47 -34.57 10.51
N ALA A 483 0.19 -33.27 10.41
CA ALA A 483 0.27 -32.33 11.53
C ALA A 483 -0.61 -32.77 12.71
N SER A 484 -1.75 -33.40 12.45
CA SER A 484 -2.68 -33.97 13.43
C SER A 484 -2.09 -35.02 14.37
N ARG A 485 -0.97 -35.65 13.98
CA ARG A 485 -0.26 -36.68 14.76
C ARG A 485 0.95 -36.12 15.51
N LEU A 486 1.51 -35.00 15.06
CA LEU A 486 2.80 -34.48 15.51
C LEU A 486 2.67 -33.20 16.33
N LEU A 487 1.66 -32.38 16.03
CA LEU A 487 1.43 -31.11 16.69
C LEU A 487 0.35 -31.25 17.78
N PRO A 488 0.52 -30.60 18.94
CA PRO A 488 -0.47 -30.64 20.00
C PRO A 488 -1.77 -29.95 19.59
N LYS A 489 -2.91 -30.47 20.05
CA LYS A 489 -4.22 -29.86 19.85
C LYS A 489 -4.44 -28.84 20.98
N VAL A 490 -4.05 -27.59 20.73
CA VAL A 490 -4.15 -26.49 21.71
C VAL A 490 -5.04 -25.38 21.18
N ALA A 491 -6.01 -24.95 21.98
CA ALA A 491 -6.95 -23.88 21.61
C ALA A 491 -6.27 -22.53 21.31
N ASN A 492 -5.17 -22.22 22.01
CA ASN A 492 -4.44 -20.95 21.90
C ASN A 492 -3.16 -21.04 21.05
N GLY A 493 -3.03 -22.05 20.18
CA GLY A 493 -1.86 -22.20 19.30
C GLY A 493 -1.79 -21.16 18.17
N GLY A 494 -0.67 -21.10 17.44
CA GLY A 494 -0.54 -20.33 16.18
C GLY A 494 -1.30 -20.94 15.00
N TYR A 495 -1.88 -22.13 15.17
CA TYR A 495 -2.60 -22.90 14.16
C TYR A 495 -3.90 -23.49 14.72
N GLY A 496 -4.77 -23.99 13.83
CA GLY A 496 -5.98 -24.73 14.20
C GLY A 496 -6.19 -25.98 13.36
N PHE A 497 -6.92 -26.97 13.88
CA PHE A 497 -7.36 -28.13 13.11
C PHE A 497 -8.79 -27.93 12.66
N LEU A 498 -9.11 -28.18 11.39
CA LEU A 498 -10.47 -28.00 10.85
C LEU A 498 -11.51 -28.79 11.67
N HIS A 499 -12.65 -28.16 11.95
CA HIS A 499 -13.78 -28.78 12.63
C HIS A 499 -14.30 -30.03 11.87
N ALA A 500 -14.78 -31.05 12.61
CA ALA A 500 -15.22 -32.32 12.03
C ALA A 500 -16.25 -32.18 10.89
N SER A 501 -17.15 -31.19 10.96
CA SER A 501 -18.16 -30.91 9.92
C SER A 501 -17.59 -30.57 8.53
N TYR A 502 -16.32 -30.14 8.43
CA TYR A 502 -15.65 -29.97 7.13
C TYR A 502 -15.33 -31.31 6.46
N LEU A 503 -15.32 -32.42 7.21
CA LEU A 503 -15.00 -33.78 6.74
C LEU A 503 -16.24 -34.61 6.39
N GLU A 504 -17.43 -34.17 6.78
CA GLU A 504 -18.74 -34.81 6.54
C GLU A 504 -19.18 -34.63 5.07
N VAL A 505 -18.41 -35.18 4.12
CA VAL A 505 -18.69 -35.17 2.68
C VAL A 505 -18.70 -36.61 2.15
N PRO A 506 -19.77 -37.05 1.44
CA PRO A 506 -19.84 -38.40 0.88
C PRO A 506 -18.84 -38.62 -0.26
N GLU A 507 -18.37 -39.86 -0.44
CA GLU A 507 -17.57 -40.26 -1.60
C GLU A 507 -18.44 -40.32 -2.86
N PRO A 508 -17.94 -39.95 -4.07
CA PRO A 508 -16.53 -39.66 -4.44
C PRO A 508 -16.12 -38.18 -4.29
N GLN A 509 -17.00 -37.33 -3.74
CA GLN A 509 -16.78 -35.87 -3.70
C GLN A 509 -15.76 -35.46 -2.64
N LYS A 510 -15.56 -36.30 -1.61
CA LYS A 510 -14.60 -36.10 -0.51
C LYS A 510 -13.16 -35.90 -1.00
N LYS A 511 -12.69 -36.69 -1.97
CA LYS A 511 -11.34 -36.53 -2.53
C LYS A 511 -11.16 -35.16 -3.21
N LYS A 512 -12.12 -34.76 -4.06
CA LYS A 512 -12.09 -33.46 -4.73
C LYS A 512 -12.20 -32.29 -3.75
N TRP A 513 -13.00 -32.44 -2.70
CA TRP A 513 -13.12 -31.46 -1.63
C TRP A 513 -11.81 -31.28 -0.85
N HIS A 514 -11.15 -32.37 -0.45
CA HIS A 514 -9.85 -32.29 0.21
C HIS A 514 -8.78 -31.65 -0.69
N GLU A 515 -8.76 -32.00 -1.98
CA GLU A 515 -7.87 -31.36 -2.94
C GLU A 515 -8.14 -29.86 -3.06
N TYR A 516 -9.40 -29.43 -3.05
CA TYR A 516 -9.79 -28.02 -3.04
C TYR A 516 -9.34 -27.28 -1.76
N LEU A 517 -9.55 -27.87 -0.57
CA LEU A 517 -9.10 -27.29 0.70
C LEU A 517 -7.58 -27.06 0.70
N VAL A 518 -6.81 -28.03 0.20
CA VAL A 518 -5.35 -27.98 0.23
C VAL A 518 -4.78 -27.08 -0.86
N LYS A 519 -5.17 -27.28 -2.13
CA LYS A 519 -4.58 -26.55 -3.26
C LYS A 519 -5.08 -25.11 -3.37
N THR A 520 -6.39 -24.91 -3.18
CA THR A 520 -7.06 -23.63 -3.41
C THR A 520 -7.17 -22.79 -2.14
N LEU A 521 -7.54 -23.39 -1.00
CA LEU A 521 -7.74 -22.68 0.27
C LEU A 521 -6.51 -22.68 1.20
N LYS A 522 -5.41 -23.30 0.78
CA LYS A 522 -4.11 -23.33 1.50
C LYS A 522 -4.15 -24.00 2.88
N VAL A 523 -5.12 -24.86 3.13
CA VAL A 523 -5.13 -25.73 4.33
C VAL A 523 -3.99 -26.74 4.21
N SER A 524 -3.17 -26.86 5.24
CA SER A 524 -2.02 -27.77 5.22
C SER A 524 -2.38 -29.17 5.76
N ILE A 525 -1.73 -30.22 5.26
CA ILE A 525 -1.82 -31.58 5.84
C ILE A 525 -0.59 -31.85 6.71
N TYR A 526 0.59 -31.54 6.18
CA TYR A 526 1.87 -31.70 6.84
C TYR A 526 2.26 -30.41 7.59
N PRO A 527 3.01 -30.50 8.70
CA PRO A 527 3.54 -29.33 9.40
C PRO A 527 4.26 -28.37 8.44
N ARG A 528 3.86 -27.11 8.47
CA ARG A 528 4.41 -26.06 7.60
C ARG A 528 5.89 -25.88 7.89
N LEU A 529 6.74 -25.93 6.86
CA LEU A 529 8.20 -25.81 6.98
C LEU A 529 8.67 -24.35 6.91
N TRP A 530 8.06 -23.54 6.03
CA TRP A 530 8.57 -22.20 5.72
C TRP A 530 7.69 -21.13 6.34
N ALA A 531 8.32 -20.21 7.09
CA ALA A 531 7.71 -18.97 7.54
C ALA A 531 7.67 -17.97 6.38
N THR A 532 6.51 -17.81 5.74
CA THR A 532 6.34 -16.82 4.65
C THR A 532 6.01 -15.41 5.17
N GLU A 533 5.76 -15.26 6.47
CA GLU A 533 5.50 -13.98 7.12
C GLU A 533 6.82 -13.38 7.63
N ARG A 534 7.09 -12.11 7.26
CA ARG A 534 8.36 -11.38 7.52
C ARG A 534 8.72 -11.17 9.00
N VAL A 535 7.96 -11.74 9.93
CA VAL A 535 8.10 -11.54 11.37
C VAL A 535 9.06 -12.55 12.00
N GLU A 536 9.24 -13.73 11.39
CA GLU A 536 10.12 -14.78 11.93
C GLU A 536 11.56 -14.64 11.39
N THR A 537 12.51 -14.45 12.30
CA THR A 537 13.95 -14.25 11.99
C THR A 537 14.67 -15.52 11.55
N ASP A 538 14.06 -16.70 11.73
CA ASP A 538 14.71 -18.01 11.52
C ASP A 538 14.31 -18.71 10.21
N TYR A 539 13.41 -18.12 9.40
CA TYR A 539 12.87 -18.66 8.14
C TYR A 539 12.13 -20.01 8.24
N LEU A 540 12.37 -20.79 9.29
CA LEU A 540 11.72 -22.04 9.65
C LEU A 540 10.45 -21.73 10.47
N HIS A 541 9.30 -22.20 9.98
CA HIS A 541 8.00 -21.92 10.60
C HIS A 541 7.94 -22.47 12.03
N ALA A 542 7.30 -21.72 12.95
CA ALA A 542 7.14 -22.11 14.35
C ALA A 542 6.66 -23.56 14.56
N ASP A 543 5.65 -24.01 13.80
CA ASP A 543 5.15 -25.40 13.81
C ASP A 543 6.23 -26.46 13.53
N PHE A 544 7.15 -26.22 12.59
CA PHE A 544 8.24 -27.17 12.32
C PHE A 544 9.34 -27.07 13.38
N ASN A 545 9.65 -25.87 13.87
CA ASN A 545 10.56 -25.66 14.98
C ASN A 545 10.11 -26.41 16.23
N TYR A 546 8.80 -26.39 16.54
CA TYR A 546 8.25 -27.16 17.64
C TYR A 546 8.59 -28.66 17.54
N ILE A 547 8.52 -29.23 16.33
CA ILE A 547 8.87 -30.64 16.10
C ILE A 547 10.38 -30.87 16.28
N VAL A 548 11.22 -29.96 15.79
CA VAL A 548 12.67 -30.05 15.96
C VAL A 548 13.06 -30.04 17.46
N ASP A 549 12.41 -29.20 18.25
CA ASP A 549 12.77 -28.99 19.65
C ASP A 549 12.14 -30.00 20.62
N ASN A 550 10.92 -30.49 20.33
CA ASN A 550 10.12 -31.28 21.27
C ASN A 550 9.92 -32.75 20.86
N ALA A 551 10.11 -33.11 19.59
CA ALA A 551 10.00 -34.50 19.15
C ALA A 551 11.35 -35.24 19.28
N ALA A 552 11.35 -36.55 18.96
CA ALA A 552 12.58 -37.32 18.94
C ALA A 552 13.61 -36.70 17.95
N PRO A 553 14.93 -36.74 18.22
CA PRO A 553 15.95 -36.03 17.43
C PRO A 553 15.95 -36.32 15.91
N MET A 554 15.42 -37.47 15.49
CA MET A 554 15.30 -37.87 14.08
C MET A 554 13.86 -37.76 13.53
N ALA A 555 12.89 -37.32 14.32
CA ALA A 555 11.48 -37.26 13.93
C ALA A 555 11.24 -36.30 12.75
N TRP A 556 11.91 -35.15 12.73
CA TRP A 556 11.79 -34.19 11.63
C TRP A 556 12.41 -34.74 10.33
N MET A 557 13.47 -35.54 10.41
CA MET A 557 14.06 -36.23 9.24
C MET A 557 13.09 -37.26 8.68
N VAL A 558 12.46 -38.05 9.55
CA VAL A 558 11.43 -39.03 9.15
C VAL A 558 10.20 -38.34 8.55
N LEU A 559 9.80 -37.20 9.10
CA LEU A 559 8.74 -36.36 8.55
C LEU A 559 9.06 -35.88 7.13
N LEU A 560 10.30 -35.40 6.88
CA LEU A 560 10.72 -35.00 5.54
C LEU A 560 10.71 -36.17 4.55
N ARG A 561 11.10 -37.38 4.98
CA ARG A 561 11.04 -38.60 4.16
C ARG A 561 9.62 -38.98 3.80
N ASP A 562 8.72 -39.03 4.78
CA ASP A 562 7.36 -39.53 4.59
C ASP A 562 6.46 -38.49 3.90
N GLY A 563 6.70 -37.19 4.13
CA GLY A 563 6.00 -36.06 3.51
C GLY A 563 6.72 -35.44 2.30
N TRP A 564 7.69 -36.13 1.69
CA TRP A 564 8.60 -35.54 0.69
C TRP A 564 7.87 -34.90 -0.50
N SER A 565 6.73 -35.46 -0.94
CA SER A 565 5.94 -34.87 -2.04
C SER A 565 5.49 -33.43 -1.76
N TYR A 566 5.25 -33.09 -0.50
CA TYR A 566 4.91 -31.73 -0.05
C TYR A 566 6.16 -30.87 0.15
N TYR A 567 7.15 -31.38 0.91
CA TYR A 567 8.35 -30.61 1.24
C TYR A 567 9.28 -30.36 0.05
N ARG A 568 9.22 -31.19 -1.00
CA ARG A 568 9.97 -30.99 -2.23
C ARG A 568 9.64 -29.65 -2.89
N GLU A 569 8.36 -29.25 -2.92
CA GLU A 569 7.96 -27.95 -3.50
C GLU A 569 8.62 -26.77 -2.77
N VAL A 570 8.97 -26.95 -1.49
CA VAL A 570 9.61 -25.93 -0.65
C VAL A 570 11.15 -26.05 -0.66
N LEU A 571 11.71 -27.26 -0.69
CA LEU A 571 13.17 -27.49 -0.55
C LEU A 571 13.93 -27.68 -1.87
N ASP A 572 13.26 -28.04 -2.98
CA ASP A 572 13.89 -28.27 -4.29
C ASP A 572 14.08 -26.96 -5.07
N THR A 573 15.26 -26.34 -4.92
CA THR A 573 15.59 -25.06 -5.57
C THR A 573 15.66 -25.12 -7.10
N SER A 574 15.58 -26.32 -7.72
CA SER A 574 15.53 -26.48 -9.18
C SER A 574 14.14 -26.25 -9.76
N VAL A 575 13.10 -26.23 -8.92
CA VAL A 575 11.71 -25.97 -9.35
C VAL A 575 11.52 -24.46 -9.58
N THR A 576 11.42 -24.07 -10.85
CA THR A 576 11.56 -22.72 -11.43
C THR A 576 10.47 -21.68 -11.13
N ALA A 577 9.54 -21.91 -10.18
CA ALA A 577 8.26 -21.18 -10.19
C ALA A 577 8.12 -19.93 -9.28
N LEU A 578 9.08 -19.55 -8.43
CA LEU A 578 8.91 -18.42 -7.49
C LEU A 578 10.11 -17.45 -7.51
N GLY A 579 10.24 -16.69 -8.61
CA GLY A 579 11.36 -15.77 -8.84
C GLY A 579 11.53 -14.63 -7.80
N ALA A 580 10.50 -14.30 -7.01
CA ALA A 580 10.56 -13.22 -6.02
C ALA A 580 11.08 -13.64 -4.63
N LEU A 581 11.06 -14.95 -4.31
CA LEU A 581 11.40 -15.47 -2.96
C LEU A 581 12.62 -16.42 -2.99
N ALA A 582 13.39 -16.42 -4.08
CA ALA A 582 14.52 -17.34 -4.27
C ALA A 582 15.59 -17.21 -3.16
N ASN A 583 15.87 -15.97 -2.71
CA ASN A 583 16.83 -15.71 -1.63
C ASN A 583 16.33 -16.24 -0.27
N GLU A 584 15.07 -15.98 0.09
CA GLU A 584 14.48 -16.46 1.35
C GLU A 584 14.40 -17.99 1.38
N ARG A 585 14.11 -18.61 0.24
CA ARG A 585 14.13 -20.06 0.08
C ARG A 585 15.55 -20.63 0.25
N TRP A 586 16.57 -19.98 -0.31
CA TRP A 586 17.97 -20.37 -0.10
C TRP A 586 18.35 -20.28 1.38
N LEU A 587 17.90 -19.26 2.10
CA LEU A 587 18.11 -19.09 3.53
C LEU A 587 17.41 -20.18 4.36
N LEU A 588 16.16 -20.53 4.02
CA LEU A 588 15.46 -21.67 4.61
C LEU A 588 16.25 -22.97 4.39
N VAL A 589 16.67 -23.26 3.15
CA VAL A 589 17.45 -24.47 2.85
C VAL A 589 18.77 -24.46 3.63
N ALA A 590 19.48 -23.33 3.70
CA ALA A 590 20.69 -23.19 4.50
C ALA A 590 20.42 -23.41 6.00
N ARG A 591 19.25 -22.98 6.50
CA ARG A 591 18.83 -23.19 7.89
C ARG A 591 18.53 -24.65 8.18
N VAL A 592 17.77 -25.33 7.31
CA VAL A 592 17.46 -26.77 7.43
C VAL A 592 18.75 -27.59 7.37
N LYS A 593 19.71 -27.22 6.51
CA LYS A 593 21.06 -27.84 6.44
C LYS A 593 21.87 -27.71 7.74
N ARG A 594 21.61 -26.67 8.53
CA ARG A 594 22.25 -26.43 9.83
C ARG A 594 21.56 -27.13 11.00
N LEU A 595 20.41 -27.79 10.78
CA LEU A 595 19.75 -28.55 11.83
C LEU A 595 20.64 -29.70 12.28
N LYS A 596 20.72 -29.87 13.60
CA LYS A 596 21.59 -30.86 14.24
C LYS A 596 20.93 -32.23 14.21
N VAL A 597 21.69 -33.24 13.83
CA VAL A 597 21.23 -34.64 13.75
C VAL A 597 22.04 -35.55 14.67
N VAL A 598 21.50 -36.72 14.98
CA VAL A 598 22.22 -37.75 15.72
C VAL A 598 23.07 -38.56 14.74
N CYS A 599 24.32 -38.82 15.13
CA CYS A 599 25.26 -39.65 14.37
C CYS A 599 25.55 -40.95 15.11
N MET A 600 25.83 -42.01 14.35
CA MET A 600 26.12 -43.33 14.90
C MET A 600 27.39 -43.32 15.76
N GLY A 601 27.28 -43.83 16.99
CA GLY A 601 28.41 -43.99 17.92
C GLY A 601 29.01 -42.69 18.46
N ARG A 602 28.29 -41.55 18.34
CA ARG A 602 28.80 -40.22 18.74
C ARG A 602 27.84 -39.50 19.68
N SER A 603 28.40 -38.75 20.63
CA SER A 603 27.65 -37.82 21.49
C SER A 603 27.45 -36.44 20.85
N THR A 604 28.27 -36.07 19.87
CA THR A 604 28.19 -34.79 19.17
C THR A 604 27.08 -34.82 18.11
N ARG A 605 26.37 -33.70 17.96
CA ARG A 605 25.27 -33.53 17.00
C ARG A 605 25.65 -32.47 15.95
N PRO A 606 26.40 -32.86 14.90
CA PRO A 606 26.78 -31.94 13.84
C PRO A 606 25.56 -31.51 13.00
N PRO A 607 25.67 -30.40 12.26
CA PRO A 607 24.74 -30.04 11.19
C PRO A 607 24.51 -31.18 10.20
N VAL A 608 23.28 -31.38 9.73
CA VAL A 608 22.95 -32.44 8.76
C VAL A 608 23.79 -32.36 7.49
N SER A 609 24.14 -31.16 7.01
CA SER A 609 24.99 -30.98 5.82
C SER A 609 26.45 -31.40 6.00
N GLU A 610 26.89 -31.62 7.24
CA GLU A 610 28.25 -32.07 7.58
C GLU A 610 28.28 -33.57 7.91
N THR A 611 27.19 -34.30 7.62
CA THR A 611 27.08 -35.73 7.87
C THR A 611 27.17 -36.56 6.59
N PHE A 612 27.43 -37.85 6.79
CA PHE A 612 27.59 -38.82 5.72
C PHE A 612 26.50 -39.88 5.79
N ARG A 613 25.96 -40.27 4.62
CA ARG A 613 25.06 -41.42 4.55
C ARG A 613 25.86 -42.68 4.92
N PRO A 614 25.36 -43.50 5.86
CA PRO A 614 26.03 -44.75 6.15
C PRO A 614 25.90 -45.73 4.99
N SER A 615 27.02 -46.32 4.61
CA SER A 615 27.08 -47.49 3.74
C SER A 615 27.89 -48.58 4.44
N GLU A 616 27.51 -49.84 4.22
CA GLU A 616 28.14 -50.99 4.87
C GLU A 616 29.66 -51.00 4.68
N ALA A 617 30.13 -50.82 3.43
CA ALA A 617 31.56 -50.78 3.12
C ALA A 617 32.34 -49.62 3.78
N LEU A 618 31.72 -48.44 3.96
CA LEU A 618 32.39 -47.30 4.60
C LEU A 618 32.38 -47.41 6.13
N VAL A 619 31.31 -47.95 6.70
CA VAL A 619 31.20 -48.19 8.15
C VAL A 619 32.15 -49.32 8.56
N GLU A 620 32.28 -50.37 7.76
CA GLU A 620 33.26 -51.45 8.00
C GLU A 620 34.70 -50.92 7.95
N LYS A 621 35.04 -50.11 6.95
CA LYS A 621 36.42 -49.59 6.76
C LYS A 621 36.82 -48.50 7.77
N TRP A 622 35.91 -47.60 8.12
CA TRP A 622 36.25 -46.40 8.91
C TRP A 622 35.59 -46.34 10.29
N GLY A 623 34.73 -47.32 10.63
CA GLY A 623 34.04 -47.40 11.91
C GLY A 623 33.18 -46.17 12.21
N SER A 624 33.28 -45.64 13.43
CA SER A 624 32.60 -44.43 13.89
C SER A 624 33.42 -43.14 13.75
N LEU A 625 34.56 -43.19 13.05
CA LEU A 625 35.43 -42.03 12.83
C LEU A 625 34.70 -40.94 12.03
N PRO A 626 34.00 -41.22 10.91
CA PRO A 626 33.21 -40.20 10.22
C PRO A 626 31.86 -39.95 10.92
N PRO A 627 31.28 -38.75 10.81
CA PRO A 627 29.94 -38.44 11.33
C PRO A 627 28.84 -39.07 10.45
N PHE A 628 28.66 -40.40 10.53
CA PHE A 628 27.57 -41.09 9.86
C PHE A 628 26.23 -40.78 10.52
N ILE A 629 25.24 -40.34 9.75
CA ILE A 629 23.89 -40.04 10.27
C ILE A 629 23.15 -41.32 10.69
N ASP A 630 22.48 -41.28 11.85
CA ASP A 630 21.72 -42.42 12.40
C ASP A 630 20.31 -42.51 11.78
N LEU A 631 20.23 -43.05 10.57
CA LEU A 631 18.98 -43.13 9.80
C LEU A 631 18.22 -44.43 10.10
N PRO A 632 16.91 -44.38 10.37
CA PRO A 632 16.10 -45.58 10.42
C PRO A 632 15.96 -46.17 9.01
N GLN A 633 16.36 -47.42 8.85
CA GLN A 633 16.41 -48.14 7.57
C GLN A 633 17.21 -47.34 6.50
N PRO A 634 18.56 -47.28 6.62
CA PRO A 634 19.40 -46.41 5.79
C PRO A 634 19.36 -46.74 4.29
N GLU A 635 18.94 -47.95 3.93
CA GLU A 635 18.78 -48.40 2.55
C GLU A 635 17.46 -47.96 1.89
N ASN A 636 16.52 -47.39 2.66
CA ASN A 636 15.24 -46.97 2.12
C ASN A 636 15.43 -45.91 1.02
N ALA A 637 15.03 -46.22 -0.22
CA ALA A 637 15.20 -45.34 -1.38
C ALA A 637 14.57 -43.95 -1.19
N ARG A 638 13.55 -43.81 -0.33
CA ARG A 638 12.92 -42.51 -0.03
C ARG A 638 13.86 -41.52 0.65
N TRP A 639 14.96 -41.99 1.25
CA TRP A 639 15.99 -41.11 1.82
C TRP A 639 16.83 -40.40 0.75
N GLU A 640 17.01 -40.99 -0.43
CA GLU A 640 17.94 -40.48 -1.44
C GLU A 640 17.64 -39.03 -1.83
N ALA A 641 16.37 -38.73 -2.10
CA ALA A 641 15.95 -37.38 -2.46
C ALA A 641 16.15 -36.40 -1.30
N VAL A 642 15.76 -36.76 -0.06
CA VAL A 642 15.89 -35.89 1.11
C VAL A 642 17.36 -35.57 1.39
N LEU A 643 18.19 -36.60 1.51
CA LEU A 643 19.61 -36.49 1.87
C LEU A 643 20.39 -35.63 0.87
N ARG A 644 20.11 -35.79 -0.44
CA ARG A 644 20.72 -34.99 -1.50
C ARG A 644 20.45 -33.48 -1.33
N HIS A 645 19.22 -33.10 -0.99
CA HIS A 645 18.85 -31.68 -0.82
C HIS A 645 19.37 -31.10 0.50
N LEU A 646 19.48 -31.93 1.54
CA LEU A 646 20.09 -31.55 2.83
C LEU A 646 21.63 -31.50 2.78
N GLY A 647 22.24 -31.82 1.63
CA GLY A 647 23.69 -31.81 1.47
C GLY A 647 24.40 -32.91 2.24
N VAL A 648 23.67 -33.96 2.65
CA VAL A 648 24.28 -35.17 3.23
C VAL A 648 25.09 -35.85 2.14
N LEU A 649 26.37 -36.03 2.41
CA LEU A 649 27.31 -36.55 1.42
C LEU A 649 27.15 -38.07 1.30
N THR A 650 26.95 -38.54 0.08
CA THR A 650 26.78 -39.96 -0.26
C THR A 650 28.08 -40.62 -0.72
N LEU A 651 29.10 -39.82 -1.05
CA LEU A 651 30.42 -40.28 -1.48
C LEU A 651 31.50 -39.67 -0.58
N PRO A 652 32.61 -40.38 -0.35
CA PRO A 652 33.72 -39.87 0.45
C PRO A 652 34.44 -38.73 -0.30
N THR A 653 34.18 -37.50 0.14
CA THR A 653 34.80 -36.28 -0.37
C THR A 653 36.12 -35.98 0.36
N LEU A 654 36.88 -34.97 -0.09
CA LEU A 654 38.06 -34.52 0.65
C LEU A 654 37.74 -34.11 2.10
N SER A 655 36.57 -33.50 2.35
CA SER A 655 36.14 -33.15 3.72
C SER A 655 35.85 -34.38 4.57
N PHE A 656 35.30 -35.46 3.99
CA PHE A 656 35.12 -36.74 4.69
C PHE A 656 36.41 -37.23 5.33
N TYR A 657 37.50 -37.27 4.57
CA TYR A 657 38.78 -37.77 5.08
C TYR A 657 39.42 -36.81 6.09
N ILE A 658 39.31 -35.50 5.89
CA ILE A 658 39.81 -34.49 6.84
C ILE A 658 39.04 -34.55 8.17
N ASP A 659 37.71 -34.68 8.13
CA ASP A 659 36.88 -34.78 9.34
C ASP A 659 37.09 -36.12 10.06
N SER A 660 37.32 -37.19 9.30
CA SER A 660 37.73 -38.49 9.85
C SER A 660 39.09 -38.38 10.54
N LEU A 661 40.04 -37.65 9.97
CA LEU A 661 41.36 -37.42 10.56
C LEU A 661 41.30 -36.55 11.83
N ARG A 662 40.47 -35.50 11.84
CA ARG A 662 40.17 -34.71 13.05
C ARG A 662 39.57 -35.58 14.16
N SER A 663 38.77 -36.57 13.77
CA SER A 663 38.14 -37.49 14.71
C SER A 663 39.14 -38.52 15.26
N ALA A 664 40.04 -39.01 14.41
CA ALA A 664 41.17 -39.86 14.80
C ALA A 664 42.10 -39.18 15.81
N LYS A 665 42.26 -37.85 15.72
CA LYS A 665 42.98 -37.05 16.74
C LYS A 665 42.34 -37.15 18.12
N MET A 666 41.02 -37.21 18.21
CA MET A 666 40.29 -37.29 19.49
C MET A 666 40.25 -38.72 20.05
N VAL A 667 40.33 -39.74 19.18
CA VAL A 667 40.21 -41.15 19.56
C VAL A 667 41.61 -41.77 19.69
N ALA A 668 42.17 -41.76 20.90
CA ALA A 668 43.53 -42.23 21.22
C ALA A 668 43.84 -43.66 20.74
N THR A 669 42.82 -44.52 20.60
CA THR A 669 42.93 -45.92 20.18
C THR A 669 43.00 -46.15 18.67
N THR A 670 42.90 -45.10 17.83
CA THR A 670 42.98 -45.23 16.37
C THR A 670 44.34 -45.78 15.93
N SER A 671 44.40 -46.80 15.08
CA SER A 671 45.69 -47.36 14.60
C SER A 671 46.42 -46.39 13.66
N MET A 672 47.75 -46.47 13.61
CA MET A 672 48.56 -45.68 12.67
C MET A 672 48.26 -46.04 11.21
N GLU A 673 47.93 -47.31 10.93
CA GLU A 673 47.53 -47.77 9.58
C GLU A 673 46.28 -47.04 9.06
N ILE A 674 45.29 -46.78 9.93
CA ILE A 674 44.09 -46.04 9.55
C ILE A 674 44.43 -44.57 9.29
N ILE A 675 45.33 -43.98 10.09
CA ILE A 675 45.78 -42.60 9.92
C ILE A 675 46.54 -42.45 8.60
N GLU A 676 47.47 -43.37 8.29
CA GLU A 676 48.18 -43.40 7.02
C GLU A 676 47.23 -43.60 5.85
N SER A 677 46.26 -44.51 5.94
CA SER A 677 45.25 -44.69 4.90
C SER A 677 44.41 -43.43 4.66
N LEU A 678 44.06 -42.68 5.71
CA LEU A 678 43.41 -41.37 5.57
C LEU A 678 44.33 -40.36 4.88
N MET A 679 45.62 -40.34 5.22
CA MET A 679 46.61 -39.46 4.56
C MET A 679 46.78 -39.80 3.07
N THR A 680 46.82 -41.09 2.71
CA THR A 680 46.86 -41.55 1.31
C THR A 680 45.65 -41.04 0.53
N GLU A 681 44.44 -41.16 1.10
CA GLU A 681 43.21 -40.72 0.45
C GLU A 681 43.16 -39.18 0.33
N ILE A 682 43.64 -38.44 1.33
CA ILE A 682 43.76 -36.97 1.29
C ILE A 682 44.74 -36.55 0.19
N GLU A 683 45.89 -37.21 0.10
CA GLU A 683 46.92 -36.99 -0.92
C GLU A 683 46.39 -37.25 -2.33
N ALA A 684 45.72 -38.39 -2.55
CA ALA A 684 45.12 -38.75 -3.83
C ALA A 684 44.04 -37.75 -4.29
N LYS A 685 43.33 -37.10 -3.36
CA LYS A 685 42.31 -36.08 -3.68
C LYS A 685 42.89 -34.67 -3.85
N GLY A 686 44.16 -34.44 -3.49
CA GLY A 686 44.89 -33.16 -3.54
C GLY A 686 45.44 -32.76 -4.91
N THR A 687 44.80 -33.17 -6.01
CA THR A 687 45.34 -32.98 -7.37
C THR A 687 45.29 -31.52 -7.86
N THR A 688 44.29 -30.74 -7.45
CA THR A 688 44.10 -29.34 -7.90
C THR A 688 44.65 -28.31 -6.90
N THR A 689 45.01 -27.12 -7.40
CA THR A 689 45.56 -26.02 -6.59
C THR A 689 44.62 -25.59 -5.47
N GLU A 690 43.31 -25.48 -5.74
CA GLU A 690 42.30 -25.12 -4.73
C GLU A 690 42.20 -26.16 -3.60
N ARG A 691 42.24 -27.45 -3.94
CA ARG A 691 42.19 -28.53 -2.94
C ARG A 691 43.46 -28.56 -2.10
N ARG A 692 44.62 -28.30 -2.70
CA ARG A 692 45.90 -28.16 -1.96
C ARG A 692 45.85 -27.00 -0.97
N GLN A 693 45.30 -25.84 -1.37
CA GLN A 693 45.10 -24.71 -0.46
C GLN A 693 44.14 -25.04 0.69
N LYS A 694 43.06 -25.78 0.41
CA LYS A 694 42.15 -26.28 1.47
C LYS A 694 42.86 -27.25 2.42
N ILE A 695 43.62 -28.21 1.90
CA ILE A 695 44.40 -29.15 2.74
C ILE A 695 45.40 -28.37 3.60
N MET A 696 46.11 -27.40 3.02
CA MET A 696 47.12 -26.60 3.71
C MET A 696 46.54 -25.76 4.86
N SER A 697 45.38 -25.13 4.66
CA SER A 697 44.69 -24.39 5.72
C SER A 697 44.20 -25.33 6.82
N GLU A 698 43.56 -26.44 6.46
CA GLU A 698 43.00 -27.37 7.44
C GLU A 698 44.06 -28.04 8.33
N PHE A 699 45.20 -28.44 7.75
CA PHE A 699 46.30 -29.02 8.51
C PHE A 699 47.00 -28.01 9.42
N ARG A 700 47.02 -26.74 9.02
CA ARG A 700 47.56 -25.64 9.84
C ARG A 700 46.63 -25.33 11.01
N ASP A 701 45.34 -25.14 10.74
CA ASP A 701 44.37 -24.66 11.72
C ASP A 701 44.00 -25.75 12.74
N SER A 702 43.89 -27.00 12.29
CA SER A 702 43.47 -28.13 13.14
C SER A 702 44.63 -28.96 13.72
N SER A 703 45.89 -28.66 13.37
CA SER A 703 47.09 -29.42 13.76
C SER A 703 46.94 -30.92 13.52
N LEU A 704 46.91 -31.31 12.24
CA LEU A 704 46.54 -32.65 11.77
C LEU A 704 47.74 -33.54 11.38
N ILE A 705 48.98 -33.16 11.70
CA ILE A 705 50.16 -34.00 11.46
C ILE A 705 50.38 -34.88 12.70
N CYS A 706 50.20 -36.19 12.56
CA CYS A 706 50.45 -37.15 13.63
C CYS A 706 51.92 -37.57 13.64
N ILE A 707 52.61 -37.54 14.78
CA ILE A 707 53.96 -38.09 14.94
C ILE A 707 53.86 -39.33 15.83
N PRO A 708 54.33 -40.50 15.37
CA PRO A 708 54.30 -41.72 16.16
C PRO A 708 55.17 -41.59 17.43
N PRO A 709 54.87 -42.36 18.49
CA PRO A 709 55.70 -42.41 19.69
C PRO A 709 57.11 -42.94 19.36
N GLU A 710 58.15 -42.23 19.80
CA GLU A 710 59.56 -42.53 19.48
C GLU A 710 60.45 -42.19 20.70
N GLY A 711 61.26 -43.16 21.16
CA GLY A 711 62.09 -43.05 22.37
C GLY A 711 61.28 -43.09 23.69
N ASP A 712 61.61 -42.24 24.66
CA ASP A 712 60.93 -42.11 25.98
C ASP A 712 59.47 -41.56 25.90
N ARG A 713 58.84 -41.54 24.73
CA ARG A 713 57.51 -40.96 24.51
C ARG A 713 56.44 -42.05 24.51
N GLU A 714 55.58 -42.05 25.51
CA GLU A 714 54.48 -43.02 25.65
C GLU A 714 53.28 -42.74 24.72
N SER A 715 53.14 -41.52 24.16
CA SER A 715 51.99 -41.13 23.34
C SER A 715 52.36 -40.43 22.03
N ARG A 716 51.55 -40.66 20.98
CA ARG A 716 51.62 -39.92 19.70
C ARG A 716 51.31 -38.43 19.89
N LEU A 717 51.91 -37.59 19.05
CA LEU A 717 51.72 -36.13 19.09
C LEU A 717 51.00 -35.63 17.83
N TRP A 718 50.13 -34.64 17.97
CA TRP A 718 49.47 -33.97 16.85
C TRP A 718 49.97 -32.52 16.75
N MET A 719 50.49 -32.13 15.58
CA MET A 719 51.11 -30.82 15.38
C MET A 719 50.65 -30.16 14.08
N GLY A 720 50.84 -28.84 14.01
CA GLY A 720 50.70 -28.07 12.78
C GLY A 720 51.93 -28.18 11.89
N THR A 721 51.95 -27.40 10.80
CA THR A 721 53.03 -27.46 9.79
C THR A 721 54.33 -26.75 10.21
N SER A 722 54.26 -25.72 11.07
CA SER A 722 55.41 -24.88 11.44
C SER A 722 56.57 -25.54 12.23
N PRO A 723 56.35 -26.55 13.10
CA PRO A 723 57.43 -27.28 13.77
C PRO A 723 57.96 -28.47 12.96
N CYS A 724 57.55 -28.65 11.70
CA CYS A 724 57.91 -29.80 10.90
C CYS A 724 58.87 -29.41 9.77
N PHE A 725 59.81 -30.30 9.45
CA PHE A 725 60.63 -30.25 8.24
C PHE A 725 60.54 -31.60 7.50
N TRP A 726 60.79 -31.59 6.20
CA TRP A 726 60.75 -32.83 5.41
C TRP A 726 61.99 -33.68 5.68
N ASP A 727 63.17 -33.25 5.21
CA ASP A 727 64.45 -33.92 5.43
C ASP A 727 65.49 -33.01 6.12
N GLY A 728 66.37 -33.62 6.92
CA GLY A 728 67.50 -32.94 7.57
C GLY A 728 67.98 -33.56 8.89
N GLU A 729 68.88 -32.84 9.57
CA GLU A 729 69.71 -33.43 10.62
C GLU A 729 68.91 -33.83 11.89
N SER A 730 69.05 -35.10 12.31
CA SER A 730 68.23 -35.75 13.35
C SER A 730 68.46 -35.27 14.79
N TRP A 731 69.36 -34.32 15.02
CA TRP A 731 69.68 -33.79 16.36
C TRP A 731 68.81 -32.59 16.77
N LEU A 732 68.01 -32.03 15.87
CA LEU A 732 67.03 -31.01 16.19
C LEU A 732 65.94 -31.61 17.11
N LYS A 733 65.66 -30.93 18.22
CA LYS A 733 64.72 -31.42 19.25
C LYS A 733 63.45 -30.59 19.33
N GLN A 734 63.47 -29.35 18.82
CA GLN A 734 62.30 -28.46 18.72
C GLN A 734 61.52 -28.59 17.41
N SER A 735 62.14 -29.20 16.38
CA SER A 735 61.51 -29.42 15.07
C SER A 735 61.57 -30.91 14.70
N TYR A 736 60.63 -31.37 13.90
CA TYR A 736 60.42 -32.81 13.63
C TYR A 736 60.55 -33.12 12.14
N GLY A 737 61.40 -34.11 11.82
CA GLY A 737 61.56 -34.64 10.46
C GLY A 737 60.43 -35.61 10.11
N LEU A 738 59.74 -35.35 9.00
CA LEU A 738 58.59 -36.15 8.55
C LEU A 738 58.98 -37.28 7.59
N ALA A 739 60.07 -37.14 6.83
CA ALA A 739 60.48 -38.14 5.84
C ALA A 739 60.74 -39.53 6.46
N LYS A 740 61.20 -39.59 7.71
CA LYS A 740 61.44 -40.84 8.44
C LYS A 740 60.16 -41.59 8.83
N HIS A 741 59.05 -40.86 9.02
CA HIS A 741 57.78 -41.41 9.52
C HIS A 741 56.76 -41.61 8.41
N TYR A 742 56.84 -40.82 7.34
CA TYR A 742 55.93 -40.87 6.21
C TYR A 742 56.68 -40.85 4.87
N PRO A 743 57.56 -41.83 4.60
CA PRO A 743 58.40 -41.84 3.39
C PRO A 743 57.58 -41.84 2.10
N ASN A 744 56.38 -42.43 2.12
CA ASN A 744 55.51 -42.56 0.94
C ASN A 744 54.59 -41.35 0.69
N HIS A 745 54.65 -40.31 1.53
CA HIS A 745 53.75 -39.16 1.47
C HIS A 745 54.47 -37.84 1.13
N GLU A 746 55.58 -37.92 0.39
CA GLU A 746 56.36 -36.74 -0.03
C GLU A 746 55.48 -35.72 -0.76
N SER A 747 54.56 -36.18 -1.62
CA SER A 747 53.70 -35.27 -2.38
C SER A 747 52.69 -34.55 -1.48
N LEU A 748 52.14 -35.20 -0.45
CA LEU A 748 51.33 -34.52 0.55
C LEU A 748 52.14 -33.46 1.32
N PHE A 749 53.29 -33.82 1.87
CA PHE A 749 54.03 -32.92 2.78
C PHE A 749 54.80 -31.82 2.04
N ARG A 750 55.42 -32.11 0.89
CA ARG A 750 56.17 -31.11 0.10
C ARG A 750 55.29 -30.39 -0.91
N ASN A 751 54.47 -31.10 -1.68
CA ASN A 751 53.70 -30.49 -2.77
C ASN A 751 52.35 -29.92 -2.34
N CYS A 752 51.75 -30.40 -1.26
CA CYS A 752 50.48 -29.86 -0.75
C CYS A 752 50.69 -28.94 0.47
N LEU A 753 51.47 -29.39 1.45
CA LEU A 753 51.69 -28.64 2.70
C LEU A 753 52.89 -27.68 2.66
N MET A 754 53.69 -27.72 1.59
CA MET A 754 54.87 -26.84 1.39
C MET A 754 55.86 -26.90 2.56
N ILE A 755 56.05 -28.08 3.14
CA ILE A 755 56.99 -28.27 4.25
C ILE A 755 58.42 -28.28 3.68
N PRO A 756 59.27 -27.33 4.10
CA PRO A 756 60.64 -27.24 3.59
C PRO A 756 61.56 -28.26 4.28
N ASP A 757 62.74 -28.43 3.69
CA ASP A 757 63.87 -29.10 4.34
C ASP A 757 64.46 -28.22 5.46
N VAL A 758 65.39 -28.75 6.26
CA VAL A 758 66.01 -27.97 7.36
C VAL A 758 66.64 -26.68 6.83
N GLY A 759 66.33 -25.57 7.50
CA GLY A 759 66.73 -24.23 7.11
C GLY A 759 67.04 -23.36 8.32
N VAL A 760 67.51 -22.13 8.06
CA VAL A 760 68.00 -21.20 9.10
C VAL A 760 66.97 -20.98 10.22
N GLU A 761 65.68 -20.86 9.92
CA GLU A 761 64.60 -20.70 10.90
C GLU A 761 64.48 -21.86 11.90
N HIS A 762 64.65 -23.10 11.44
CA HIS A 762 64.61 -24.29 12.30
C HIS A 762 65.80 -24.32 13.27
N ILE A 763 66.97 -23.89 12.79
CA ILE A 763 68.21 -23.84 13.57
C ILE A 763 68.16 -22.67 14.55
N ILE A 764 67.59 -21.52 14.19
CA ILE A 764 67.33 -20.38 15.08
C ILE A 764 66.39 -20.79 16.23
N LYS A 765 65.32 -21.56 15.94
CA LYS A 765 64.43 -22.10 16.99
C LYS A 765 65.18 -23.04 17.94
N GLU A 766 66.07 -23.89 17.45
CA GLU A 766 66.90 -24.74 18.32
C GLU A 766 67.94 -23.90 19.11
N ALA A 767 68.50 -22.84 18.51
CA ALA A 767 69.45 -21.94 19.16
C ALA A 767 68.84 -21.18 20.36
N LYS A 768 67.54 -20.85 20.33
CA LYS A 768 66.83 -20.27 21.49
C LYS A 768 66.95 -21.14 22.75
N ARG A 769 66.96 -22.46 22.59
CA ARG A 769 67.07 -23.39 23.72
C ARG A 769 68.39 -23.26 24.48
N ILE A 770 69.46 -22.84 23.80
CA ILE A 770 70.74 -22.53 24.44
C ILE A 770 70.52 -21.44 25.50
N SER A 771 69.75 -20.40 25.15
CA SER A 771 69.43 -19.28 26.06
C SER A 771 68.51 -19.71 27.22
N GLU A 772 67.63 -20.68 27.01
CA GLU A 772 66.62 -21.11 27.99
C GLU A 772 67.16 -22.07 29.06
N ARG A 773 68.08 -22.98 28.71
CA ARG A 773 68.51 -24.07 29.62
C ARG A 773 69.80 -23.82 30.40
N GLY A 774 70.58 -22.78 30.05
CA GLY A 774 71.73 -22.26 30.82
C GLY A 774 72.98 -23.16 30.95
N ASN A 775 72.85 -24.48 30.88
CA ASN A 775 73.94 -25.45 31.08
C ASN A 775 74.24 -26.25 29.80
N ASN A 776 74.75 -25.57 28.76
CA ASN A 776 75.05 -26.19 27.46
C ASN A 776 76.57 -26.41 27.34
N THR A 777 76.99 -27.46 26.65
CA THR A 777 78.43 -27.72 26.41
C THR A 777 78.94 -26.91 25.22
N ILE A 778 80.19 -26.42 25.25
CA ILE A 778 80.81 -25.71 24.11
C ILE A 778 80.65 -26.45 22.77
N PRO A 779 80.90 -27.78 22.65
CA PRO A 779 80.71 -28.50 21.38
C PRO A 779 79.30 -28.44 20.79
N TYR A 780 78.26 -28.40 21.64
CA TYR A 780 76.87 -28.28 21.21
C TYR A 780 76.58 -26.87 20.66
N ILE A 781 77.12 -25.83 21.31
CA ILE A 781 77.03 -24.44 20.82
C ILE A 781 77.82 -24.29 19.52
N GLU A 782 79.02 -24.85 19.43
CA GLU A 782 79.83 -24.86 18.21
C GLU A 782 79.13 -25.55 17.05
N LYS A 783 78.40 -26.65 17.31
CA LYS A 783 77.59 -27.36 16.31
C LYS A 783 76.46 -26.50 15.78
N ILE A 784 75.70 -25.84 16.66
CA ILE A 784 74.59 -24.95 16.27
C ILE A 784 75.11 -23.73 15.49
N LEU A 785 76.18 -23.07 15.96
CA LEU A 785 76.77 -21.93 15.27
C LEU A 785 77.41 -22.33 13.93
N SER A 786 77.95 -23.54 13.83
CA SER A 786 78.43 -24.08 12.55
C SER A 786 77.27 -24.32 11.58
N ALA A 787 76.16 -24.92 12.04
CA ALA A 787 74.98 -25.15 11.22
C ALA A 787 74.37 -23.81 10.77
N LEU A 788 74.28 -22.81 11.67
CA LEU A 788 73.89 -21.46 11.29
C LEU A 788 74.83 -20.87 10.25
N ALA A 789 76.15 -20.98 10.45
CA ALA A 789 77.13 -20.48 9.48
C ALA A 789 76.96 -21.12 8.10
N ILE A 790 76.80 -22.44 8.02
CA ILE A 790 76.61 -23.20 6.78
C ILE A 790 75.30 -22.82 6.07
N HIS A 791 74.18 -22.79 6.80
CA HIS A 791 72.88 -22.48 6.20
C HIS A 791 72.66 -20.98 5.95
N SER A 792 73.49 -20.12 6.53
CA SER A 792 73.40 -18.66 6.37
C SER A 792 74.20 -18.08 5.21
N ASP A 793 74.96 -18.92 4.48
CA ASP A 793 76.03 -18.55 3.55
C ASP A 793 75.64 -17.35 2.65
N TYR A 794 75.91 -16.14 3.14
CA TYR A 794 75.74 -14.82 2.52
C TYR A 794 74.50 -13.95 2.81
N HIS A 795 73.39 -14.41 3.39
CA HIS A 795 72.23 -13.52 3.67
C HIS A 795 71.42 -13.89 4.92
N ILE A 796 71.84 -13.37 6.09
CA ILE A 796 70.96 -13.29 7.26
C ILE A 796 70.02 -12.10 7.07
N THR A 797 68.71 -12.33 7.12
CA THR A 797 67.73 -11.23 7.01
C THR A 797 67.80 -10.31 8.24
N VAL A 798 67.35 -9.06 8.10
CA VAL A 798 67.33 -8.07 9.20
C VAL A 798 66.59 -8.61 10.44
N GLN A 799 65.51 -9.36 10.22
CA GLN A 799 64.71 -9.94 11.30
C GLN A 799 65.47 -11.07 12.03
N GLN A 800 66.06 -12.01 11.29
CA GLN A 800 66.87 -13.09 11.85
C GLN A 800 68.09 -12.55 12.62
N LYS A 801 68.73 -11.50 12.09
CA LYS A 801 69.84 -10.80 12.74
C LYS A 801 69.41 -10.19 14.07
N LYS A 802 68.26 -9.51 14.11
CA LYS A 802 67.68 -8.96 15.34
C LYS A 802 67.37 -10.04 16.37
N GLU A 803 66.85 -11.17 15.90
CA GLU A 803 66.53 -12.31 16.75
C GLU A 803 67.78 -12.94 17.38
N LEU A 804 68.78 -13.27 16.55
CA LEU A 804 70.07 -13.80 17.00
C LEU A 804 70.82 -12.82 17.91
N ALA A 805 70.74 -11.52 17.64
CA ALA A 805 71.37 -10.49 18.46
C ALA A 805 70.77 -10.37 19.88
N ALA A 806 69.51 -10.77 20.05
CA ALA A 806 68.83 -10.79 21.34
C ALA A 806 69.12 -12.08 22.14
N MET A 807 69.46 -13.19 21.49
CA MET A 807 69.67 -14.48 22.15
C MET A 807 71.01 -14.55 22.89
N ALA A 808 70.99 -15.13 24.09
CA ALA A 808 72.20 -15.39 24.88
C ALA A 808 72.88 -16.69 24.42
N ILE A 809 73.53 -16.65 23.26
CA ILE A 809 74.16 -17.82 22.61
C ILE A 809 75.69 -17.74 22.54
N PHE A 810 76.28 -16.60 22.92
CA PHE A 810 77.73 -16.39 22.87
C PHE A 810 78.36 -16.71 24.23
N PRO A 811 79.17 -17.77 24.35
CA PRO A 811 79.79 -18.16 25.62
C PRO A 811 81.00 -17.27 25.91
N ILE A 812 81.06 -16.68 27.10
CA ILE A 812 82.13 -15.76 27.51
C ILE A 812 82.95 -16.38 28.64
N SER A 813 84.27 -16.23 28.57
CA SER A 813 85.21 -16.63 29.62
C SER A 813 86.27 -15.55 29.84
N THR A 814 86.62 -15.31 31.10
CA THR A 814 87.83 -14.60 31.51
C THR A 814 88.92 -15.57 32.00
N GLY A 815 88.61 -16.86 32.12
CA GLY A 815 89.51 -17.90 32.65
C GLY A 815 90.40 -18.59 31.62
N PRO A 816 91.12 -19.66 32.00
CA PRO A 816 91.94 -20.46 31.09
C PRO A 816 91.08 -21.16 30.04
N ALA A 817 91.70 -21.60 28.95
CA ALA A 817 91.02 -22.25 27.83
C ALA A 817 90.68 -23.73 28.12
N ASP A 818 89.94 -24.01 29.19
CA ASP A 818 89.60 -25.38 29.63
C ASP A 818 88.32 -25.93 28.97
N GLY A 819 87.86 -25.32 27.88
CA GLY A 819 86.63 -25.71 27.19
C GLY A 819 85.33 -25.37 27.94
N THR A 820 85.42 -24.55 29.00
CA THR A 820 84.27 -24.06 29.79
C THR A 820 84.05 -22.56 29.58
N TYR A 821 82.81 -22.11 29.81
CA TYR A 821 82.46 -20.68 29.82
C TYR A 821 81.84 -20.29 31.16
N GLN A 822 81.92 -19.01 31.52
CA GLN A 822 81.38 -18.48 32.78
C GLN A 822 79.92 -18.06 32.65
N TYR A 823 79.57 -17.41 31.53
CA TYR A 823 78.19 -17.03 31.24
C TYR A 823 77.94 -16.96 29.74
N LEU A 824 76.68 -17.07 29.34
CA LEU A 824 76.21 -16.78 28.00
C LEU A 824 75.77 -15.32 27.91
N THR A 825 76.05 -14.68 26.80
CA THR A 825 75.63 -13.31 26.52
C THR A 825 75.02 -13.20 25.13
N SER A 826 74.27 -12.12 24.94
CA SER A 826 73.76 -11.70 23.64
C SER A 826 74.59 -10.54 23.08
N ILE A 827 74.36 -10.23 21.80
CA ILE A 827 74.99 -9.07 21.14
C ILE A 827 74.48 -7.77 21.75
N ASN A 828 73.18 -7.70 22.06
CA ASN A 828 72.51 -6.54 22.65
C ASN A 828 72.78 -6.36 24.16
N SER A 829 73.55 -7.27 24.78
CA SER A 829 73.88 -7.18 26.19
C SER A 829 74.69 -5.92 26.50
N LYS A 830 74.35 -5.24 27.61
CA LYS A 830 75.11 -4.09 28.13
C LYS A 830 76.48 -4.48 28.69
N LYS A 831 76.74 -5.77 28.92
CA LYS A 831 78.04 -6.26 29.39
C LYS A 831 79.03 -6.28 28.21
N PRO A 832 80.17 -5.56 28.29
CA PRO A 832 81.16 -5.58 27.22
C PRO A 832 81.81 -6.96 27.14
N TRP A 833 82.00 -7.46 25.92
CA TRP A 833 82.71 -8.70 25.62
C TRP A 833 83.38 -8.58 24.26
N LEU A 834 84.53 -9.24 24.11
CA LEU A 834 85.44 -9.08 22.99
C LEU A 834 85.75 -10.42 22.32
N ILE A 835 86.29 -10.36 21.11
CA ILE A 835 86.64 -11.54 20.31
C ILE A 835 88.15 -11.58 20.14
N ALA A 836 88.80 -12.59 20.73
CA ALA A 836 90.21 -12.87 20.50
C ALA A 836 90.37 -13.64 19.19
N ASP A 837 90.63 -12.92 18.11
CA ASP A 837 90.77 -13.47 16.76
C ASP A 837 92.23 -13.89 16.43
N ARG A 838 93.18 -13.64 17.35
CA ARG A 838 94.56 -14.10 17.29
C ARG A 838 94.99 -14.72 18.62
N GLU A 839 95.86 -15.72 18.56
CA GLU A 839 96.30 -16.45 19.76
C GLU A 839 97.04 -15.56 20.78
N VAL A 840 97.79 -14.57 20.30
CA VAL A 840 98.50 -13.58 21.13
C VAL A 840 97.53 -12.80 22.02
N PHE A 841 96.36 -12.41 21.50
CA PHE A 841 95.37 -11.67 22.29
C PHE A 841 94.68 -12.57 23.31
N LYS A 842 94.43 -13.82 22.95
CA LYS A 842 93.80 -14.79 23.86
C LYS A 842 94.69 -15.09 25.07
N THR A 843 96.00 -15.17 24.85
CA THR A 843 97.00 -15.44 25.90
C THR A 843 97.32 -14.20 26.75
N GLN A 844 97.56 -13.04 26.13
CA GLN A 844 98.00 -11.84 26.86
C GLN A 844 96.89 -11.08 27.60
N PHE A 845 95.64 -11.21 27.16
CA PHE A 845 94.48 -10.66 27.87
C PHE A 845 93.73 -11.71 28.70
N GLN A 846 94.34 -12.90 28.88
CA GLN A 846 93.82 -13.94 29.75
C GLN A 846 93.65 -13.40 31.17
N HIS A 847 92.52 -13.66 31.83
CA HIS A 847 92.14 -13.11 33.13
C HIS A 847 91.88 -11.60 33.18
N LEU A 848 92.13 -10.86 32.07
CA LEU A 848 92.03 -9.41 32.02
C LEU A 848 90.80 -8.91 31.24
N LEU A 849 90.38 -9.64 30.20
CA LEU A 849 89.24 -9.27 29.36
C LEU A 849 88.20 -10.40 29.25
N PRO A 850 86.89 -10.08 29.27
CA PRO A 850 85.84 -11.04 28.94
C PRO A 850 85.85 -11.33 27.43
N MET A 851 86.27 -12.54 27.07
CA MET A 851 86.45 -12.95 25.68
C MET A 851 85.53 -14.11 25.30
N LEU A 852 85.21 -14.20 24.00
CA LEU A 852 84.45 -15.31 23.44
C LEU A 852 85.20 -16.64 23.69
N ALA A 853 84.55 -17.58 24.37
CA ALA A 853 85.10 -18.83 24.88
C ALA A 853 85.25 -19.92 23.80
N PHE A 854 85.67 -19.53 22.59
CA PHE A 854 85.95 -20.44 21.49
C PHE A 854 87.44 -20.50 21.18
N SER A 855 87.90 -21.58 20.53
CA SER A 855 89.26 -21.63 19.98
C SER A 855 89.42 -20.59 18.86
N VAL A 856 90.61 -20.03 18.68
CA VAL A 856 90.88 -19.08 17.59
C VAL A 856 90.59 -19.73 16.22
N ARG A 857 90.89 -21.04 16.09
CA ARG A 857 90.53 -21.84 14.90
C ARG A 857 89.03 -21.84 14.61
N PHE A 858 88.20 -22.03 15.64
CA PHE A 858 86.74 -21.99 15.48
C PHE A 858 86.23 -20.59 15.15
N VAL A 859 86.73 -19.55 15.82
CA VAL A 859 86.40 -18.15 15.53
C VAL A 859 86.69 -17.80 14.06
N LEU A 860 87.83 -18.27 13.53
CA LEU A 860 88.18 -18.10 12.13
C LEU A 860 87.24 -18.88 11.19
N LYS A 861 86.83 -20.11 11.57
CA LYS A 861 85.86 -20.92 10.81
C LYS A 861 84.52 -20.19 10.63
N ILE A 862 84.01 -19.53 11.67
CA ILE A 862 82.73 -18.81 11.64
C ILE A 862 82.89 -17.29 11.39
N ARG A 863 84.06 -16.82 10.97
CA ARG A 863 84.37 -15.38 10.85
C ARG A 863 83.39 -14.63 9.96
N LYS A 864 83.03 -15.20 8.81
CA LYS A 864 82.05 -14.59 7.88
C LYS A 864 80.69 -14.39 8.55
N PHE A 865 80.22 -15.39 9.31
CA PHE A 865 78.98 -15.32 10.07
C PHE A 865 79.04 -14.26 11.19
N LEU A 866 80.15 -14.19 11.93
CA LEU A 866 80.34 -13.15 12.95
C LEU A 866 80.33 -11.73 12.36
N LEU A 867 80.92 -11.54 11.19
CA LEU A 867 80.88 -10.26 10.46
C LEU A 867 79.47 -9.92 9.97
N ALA A 868 78.70 -10.90 9.49
CA ALA A 868 77.30 -10.72 9.11
C ALA A 868 76.40 -10.27 10.27
N LEU A 869 76.80 -10.56 11.52
CA LEU A 869 76.16 -10.11 12.75
C LEU A 869 76.69 -8.76 13.28
N ASP A 870 77.49 -8.02 12.50
CA ASP A 870 78.15 -6.75 12.86
C ASP A 870 79.10 -6.85 14.07
N LEU A 871 79.68 -8.04 14.32
CA LEU A 871 80.58 -8.24 15.47
C LEU A 871 82.05 -7.90 15.16
N GLY A 872 82.35 -7.40 13.96
CA GLY A 872 83.71 -7.06 13.53
C GLY A 872 84.40 -6.02 14.42
N ASP A 873 83.64 -5.09 14.99
CA ASP A 873 84.16 -4.04 15.88
C ASP A 873 84.52 -4.55 17.28
N ARG A 874 84.23 -5.81 17.60
CA ARG A 874 84.60 -6.45 18.88
C ARG A 874 85.89 -7.26 18.79
N CYS A 875 86.48 -7.41 17.61
CA CYS A 875 87.71 -8.16 17.39
C CYS A 875 88.92 -7.41 17.95
N LEU A 876 89.72 -8.09 18.78
CA LEU A 876 90.92 -7.52 19.40
C LEU A 876 91.97 -7.10 18.36
N SER A 877 92.03 -7.73 17.19
CA SER A 877 92.88 -7.25 16.09
C SER A 877 92.59 -5.83 15.62
N LYS A 878 91.37 -5.33 15.83
CA LYS A 878 90.96 -3.97 15.45
C LYS A 878 91.07 -2.99 16.62
N LEU A 879 90.87 -3.47 17.84
CA LEU A 879 90.76 -2.64 19.05
C LEU A 879 92.06 -2.54 19.87
N ALA A 880 92.93 -3.55 19.83
CA ALA A 880 94.14 -3.56 20.64
C ALA A 880 95.27 -2.78 19.96
N SER A 881 95.88 -1.86 20.70
CA SER A 881 97.10 -1.15 20.30
C SER A 881 98.30 -1.66 21.09
N SER A 882 99.43 -1.89 20.41
CA SER A 882 100.67 -2.26 21.08
C SER A 882 101.36 -1.00 21.62
N VAL A 883 101.82 -1.06 22.87
CA VAL A 883 102.66 -0.05 23.51
C VAL A 883 103.98 -0.71 23.92
N THR A 884 105.08 -0.07 23.56
CA THR A 884 106.44 -0.51 23.90
C THR A 884 107.09 0.56 24.75
N GLU A 885 107.47 0.22 25.97
CA GLU A 885 108.18 1.11 26.92
C GLU A 885 109.61 0.60 27.08
N ALA A 886 110.59 1.46 26.84
CA ALA A 886 112.00 1.20 27.10
C ALA A 886 112.44 1.97 28.37
N ARG A 887 113.05 1.27 29.34
CA ARG A 887 113.68 1.89 30.51
C ARG A 887 115.19 1.96 30.32
N GLY A 888 115.75 3.16 30.52
CA GLY A 888 117.16 3.48 30.29
C GLY A 888 117.40 4.13 28.92
N ASP A 889 118.66 4.44 28.61
CA ASP A 889 119.01 5.03 27.32
C ASP A 889 118.83 3.99 26.21
N ALA A 890 117.90 4.25 25.29
CA ALA A 890 117.70 3.41 24.12
C ALA A 890 118.81 3.69 23.10
N VAL A 891 119.69 2.71 22.89
CA VAL A 891 120.81 2.82 21.94
C VAL A 891 120.52 1.96 20.72
N ILE A 892 120.77 2.51 19.53
CA ILE A 892 120.66 1.75 18.29
C ILE A 892 121.72 0.64 18.26
N ASN A 893 121.27 -0.60 18.15
CA ASN A 893 122.16 -1.74 17.96
C ASN A 893 122.36 -1.97 16.47
N LYS A 894 123.49 -1.48 15.94
CA LYS A 894 123.82 -1.55 14.51
C LYS A 894 123.88 -2.99 13.99
N GLU A 895 124.45 -3.91 14.77
CA GLU A 895 124.60 -5.32 14.37
C GLU A 895 123.23 -6.02 14.23
N LEU A 896 122.33 -5.81 15.20
CA LEU A 896 120.96 -6.35 15.12
C LEU A 896 120.15 -5.67 14.01
N THR A 897 120.32 -4.37 13.81
CA THR A 897 119.65 -3.62 12.75
C THR A 897 120.00 -4.17 11.36
N GLU A 898 121.28 -4.39 11.08
CA GLU A 898 121.74 -4.99 9.82
C GLU A 898 121.30 -6.46 9.68
N LYS A 899 121.27 -7.21 10.78
CA LYS A 899 120.78 -8.60 10.79
C LYS A 899 119.28 -8.70 10.48
N TYR A 900 118.45 -7.79 10.98
CA TYR A 900 117.02 -7.74 10.66
C TYR A 900 116.78 -7.26 9.23
N ARG A 901 117.49 -6.20 8.78
CA ARG A 901 117.40 -5.70 7.40
C ARG A 901 117.84 -6.75 6.37
N SER A 902 118.93 -7.47 6.60
CA SER A 902 119.41 -8.54 5.70
C SER A 902 118.46 -9.73 5.62
N ARG A 903 117.78 -10.08 6.73
CA ARG A 903 116.80 -11.17 6.79
C ARG A 903 115.40 -10.79 6.31
N SER A 904 115.11 -9.49 6.08
CA SER A 904 113.80 -9.01 5.61
C SER A 904 113.30 -9.73 4.35
N SER A 905 114.21 -10.06 3.43
CA SER A 905 113.92 -10.81 2.20
C SER A 905 113.32 -12.21 2.44
N LEU A 906 113.69 -12.88 3.53
CA LEU A 906 113.17 -14.19 3.91
C LEU A 906 111.75 -14.08 4.47
N PHE A 907 111.46 -13.03 5.24
CA PHE A 907 110.12 -12.76 5.76
C PHE A 907 109.12 -12.43 4.63
N PHE A 908 109.57 -11.76 3.56
CA PHE A 908 108.71 -11.46 2.41
C PHE A 908 108.29 -12.72 1.63
N ARG A 909 109.06 -13.81 1.66
CA ARG A 909 108.68 -15.09 1.03
C ARG A 909 107.57 -15.83 1.79
N LEU A 910 107.39 -15.52 3.08
CA LEU A 910 106.33 -16.08 3.92
C LEU A 910 105.05 -15.23 3.90
N MET A 911 105.04 -14.16 3.11
CA MET A 911 103.97 -13.18 3.03
C MET A 911 102.97 -13.59 1.92
N PRO A 912 101.67 -13.77 2.21
CA PRO A 912 100.69 -14.18 1.20
C PRO A 912 100.55 -13.14 0.08
N GLU A 913 100.36 -13.60 -1.18
CA GLU A 913 100.32 -12.74 -2.38
C GLU A 913 99.23 -11.67 -2.32
N GLU A 914 98.12 -11.95 -1.64
CA GLU A 914 96.94 -11.07 -1.54
C GLU A 914 97.04 -10.04 -0.40
N GLN A 915 98.21 -9.88 0.24
CA GLN A 915 98.31 -9.01 1.42
C GLN A 915 98.21 -7.52 1.05
N PRO A 916 97.22 -6.78 1.60
CA PRO A 916 97.10 -5.35 1.37
C PRO A 916 98.32 -4.60 1.91
N ASN A 917 98.75 -3.53 1.21
CA ASN A 917 99.89 -2.69 1.58
C ASN A 917 101.26 -3.40 1.56
N GLN A 918 101.41 -4.42 0.71
CA GLN A 918 102.64 -5.23 0.60
C GLN A 918 103.90 -4.38 0.41
N GLU A 919 103.81 -3.35 -0.44
CA GLU A 919 104.93 -2.45 -0.73
C GLU A 919 105.31 -1.59 0.48
N GLN A 920 104.33 -1.01 1.19
CA GLN A 920 104.58 -0.26 2.43
C GLN A 920 105.19 -1.13 3.54
N VAL A 921 104.78 -2.39 3.65
CA VAL A 921 105.36 -3.33 4.63
C VAL A 921 106.82 -3.63 4.24
N ARG A 922 107.10 -3.84 2.95
CA ARG A 922 108.48 -4.04 2.47
C ARG A 922 109.37 -2.84 2.76
N ASP A 923 108.88 -1.63 2.52
CA ASP A 923 109.62 -0.40 2.77
C ASP A 923 109.89 -0.18 4.26
N LYS A 924 108.90 -0.45 5.13
CA LYS A 924 109.10 -0.40 6.59
C LYS A 924 110.15 -1.40 7.07
N PHE A 925 110.15 -2.63 6.57
CA PHE A 925 111.17 -3.62 6.96
C PHE A 925 112.58 -3.26 6.47
N ARG A 926 112.70 -2.55 5.34
CA ARG A 926 113.99 -2.04 4.83
C ARG A 926 114.53 -0.89 5.67
N SER A 927 113.66 -0.10 6.29
CA SER A 927 114.04 1.04 7.14
C SER A 927 114.05 0.75 8.64
N ILE A 928 113.74 -0.47 9.10
CA ILE A 928 113.78 -0.86 10.53
C ILE A 928 115.11 -0.49 11.18
N ASP A 929 115.04 0.16 12.34
CA ASP A 929 116.17 0.39 13.24
C ASP A 929 115.91 -0.38 14.53
N VAL A 930 116.85 -1.22 14.97
CA VAL A 930 116.69 -2.02 16.20
C VAL A 930 117.32 -1.27 17.36
N TYR A 931 116.51 -0.98 18.37
CA TYR A 931 116.96 -0.34 19.60
C TYR A 931 117.07 -1.36 20.73
N VAL A 932 118.12 -1.23 21.53
CA VAL A 932 118.38 -2.04 22.72
C VAL A 932 118.39 -1.12 23.92
N ALA A 933 117.74 -1.54 25.01
CA ALA A 933 117.72 -0.84 26.29
C ALA A 933 117.86 -1.84 27.44
N SER A 934 118.16 -1.34 28.64
CA SER A 934 118.35 -2.18 29.84
C SER A 934 117.14 -3.04 30.18
N GLU A 935 115.93 -2.54 29.93
CA GLU A 935 114.69 -3.30 30.05
C GLU A 935 113.67 -2.77 29.04
N ILE A 936 113.10 -3.66 28.23
CA ILE A 936 112.01 -3.33 27.31
C ILE A 936 110.78 -4.12 27.73
N SER A 937 109.67 -3.42 27.78
CA SER A 937 108.40 -4.01 28.15
C SER A 937 107.35 -3.69 27.10
N GLN A 938 106.79 -4.72 26.50
CA GLN A 938 105.72 -4.62 25.52
C GLN A 938 104.42 -5.11 26.15
N TYR A 939 103.37 -4.33 25.96
CA TYR A 939 102.03 -4.71 26.35
C TYR A 939 101.04 -4.13 25.35
N TRP A 940 99.93 -4.82 25.19
CA TRP A 940 98.78 -4.34 24.44
C TRP A 940 97.83 -3.61 25.37
N THR A 941 97.25 -2.53 24.87
CA THR A 941 96.12 -1.84 25.48
C THR A 941 94.88 -2.08 24.64
N ALA A 942 93.78 -2.49 25.26
CA ALA A 942 92.51 -2.65 24.59
C ALA A 942 91.40 -1.94 25.39
N PRO A 943 90.43 -1.28 24.70
CA PRO A 943 89.31 -0.64 25.37
C PRO A 943 88.32 -1.67 25.92
N LEU A 944 87.91 -1.48 27.17
CA LEU A 944 86.78 -2.15 27.81
C LEU A 944 85.84 -1.07 28.37
N GLY A 945 84.76 -0.77 27.63
CA GLY A 945 83.90 0.38 27.93
C GLY A 945 84.68 1.70 27.80
N PHE A 946 84.67 2.53 28.85
CA PHE A 946 85.43 3.79 28.90
C PHE A 946 86.85 3.62 29.46
N THR A 947 87.27 2.39 29.81
CA THR A 947 88.59 2.12 30.40
C THR A 947 89.51 1.43 29.42
N GLN A 948 90.80 1.77 29.44
CA GLN A 948 91.82 1.00 28.72
C GLN A 948 92.45 -0.04 29.65
N ILE A 949 92.43 -1.30 29.22
CA ILE A 949 93.01 -2.42 29.94
C ILE A 949 94.37 -2.75 29.33
N ARG A 950 95.41 -2.77 30.18
CA ARG A 950 96.77 -3.19 29.85
C ARG A 950 96.85 -4.71 30.01
N SER A 951 97.28 -5.39 28.94
CA SER A 951 97.60 -6.82 28.95
C SER A 951 98.82 -7.13 29.82
N THR A 952 99.06 -8.42 30.07
CA THR A 952 100.28 -8.89 30.74
C THR A 952 101.53 -8.42 29.99
N LEU A 953 102.46 -7.84 30.73
CA LEU A 953 103.75 -7.37 30.23
C LEU A 953 104.58 -8.53 29.66
N ALA A 954 105.00 -8.41 28.41
CA ALA A 954 106.07 -9.20 27.83
C ALA A 954 107.38 -8.41 27.96
N THR A 955 108.35 -8.94 28.69
CA THR A 955 109.68 -8.34 28.82
C THR A 955 110.62 -8.85 27.73
N GLY A 956 111.46 -7.95 27.22
CA GLY A 956 112.44 -8.22 26.18
C GLY A 956 113.68 -7.35 26.34
N ALA A 957 114.68 -7.63 25.51
CA ALA A 957 115.96 -6.89 25.49
C ALA A 957 116.15 -6.05 24.21
N ALA A 958 115.26 -6.13 23.23
CA ALA A 958 115.31 -5.33 22.00
C ALA A 958 113.90 -5.05 21.43
N PHE A 959 113.71 -3.90 20.76
CA PHE A 959 112.49 -3.58 20.01
C PHE A 959 112.80 -2.98 18.63
N LEU A 960 111.79 -3.04 17.74
CA LEU A 960 111.83 -2.59 16.34
C LEU A 960 111.26 -1.19 16.16
#